data_AF-A0ABD5X0Z1-F1
#
_entry.id   AF-A0ABD5X0Z1-F1
#
_cell.length_a   1.000
_cell.length_b   1.000
_cell.length_c   1.000
_cell.angle_alpha   90.00
_cell.angle_beta   90.00
_cell.angle_gamma   90.00
#
_symmetry.space_group_name_H-M   'P 1'
#
loop_
_entity.id
_entity.type
_entity.pdbx_description
1 polymer ?
#
loop_
_entity_poly.entity_id
_entity_poly.type
_entity_poly.pdbx_seq_one_letter_code
_entity_poly.pdbx_strand_id
1 'polypeptide(L)'
;MSNLPVDSSPRRRFLAGVGTSLAVGVGIGTVTASKQQAGVQITLDNVSVTAWEITGVEGDETVGAVGTENPELTLREGVRYTFVNNGGSSHPLVFRDSEGDALLSQSEDGSFEGRSETDWVDDGGTVSFTLTNELAAELASYACTVHGSMAGSIETTQAEGEPTATVSFSDQSTTGTAVGVDSTELADGGFVTIHDSSLLDGDALGSVVGVSSYLGPGSHEDLTVPLDDPLVENETLIAMAHRDTDGDEAYTFVESNGETDSPYTTDGSAVTDDAAIQVESAAAVQMTDQMTMGGSVVVDFARLNDGGFVTIHDSSLLDGDALGSVVGVSAYLDGGSYETLEVSLDEELTENDTLIAMPHRDTNGTETYDFVETEGGADGPYVFGGGAVTDTAPVTVKGTATVTISDQQTDGTTVVVESTTLEDGGFVTVHDSTLLDGDALGSVVGVSAYLDPGSYEALEISLEEAVTEDETLIAMPHRDTNGNEMYDFVETEGSADGPYISDGDAVVDSAEVTVRGGATVSLSDQETDGMTVIVDSTELEDGGFVTIHDSSLLDGDAVGSVVGVSEYLEPGSYESLEIPLDEEMTADDTLIAMPHRDTNGNKMYDFVESESGADGPYLGDDGNAVIDDASVTVSGSMDDDGMSNGGMDDDGMDGEVSDDTESSDDDGAGFGAVGGVAGIGGVAAYVYRRFGIEADDES
;
A
#
# COMPACT_ATOMS: atom_id res chain seq x y z
N MET A 1 36.07 -53.40 -53.42
CA MET A 1 36.38 -51.97 -53.16
C MET A 1 36.24 -51.82 -51.67
N SER A 2 37.30 -51.40 -50.99
CA SER A 2 37.48 -51.66 -49.56
C SER A 2 37.30 -50.39 -48.76
N ASN A 3 36.44 -50.44 -47.74
CA ASN A 3 36.38 -49.40 -46.71
C ASN A 3 37.62 -49.53 -45.81
N LEU A 4 38.20 -48.39 -45.45
CA LEU A 4 39.17 -48.24 -44.36
C LEU A 4 38.59 -47.26 -43.32
N PRO A 5 38.89 -47.42 -42.03
CA PRO A 5 38.32 -46.61 -40.96
C PRO A 5 39.00 -45.24 -40.88
N VAL A 6 38.27 -44.23 -40.40
CA VAL A 6 38.83 -42.95 -39.99
C VAL A 6 39.06 -42.98 -38.47
N ASP A 7 40.34 -42.87 -38.09
CA ASP A 7 40.80 -42.67 -36.72
C ASP A 7 40.44 -41.25 -36.26
N SER A 8 39.71 -41.15 -35.15
CA SER A 8 39.31 -39.89 -34.51
C SER A 8 39.90 -39.80 -33.10
N SER A 9 41.22 -39.85 -33.00
CA SER A 9 41.97 -39.47 -31.81
C SER A 9 41.71 -37.98 -31.45
N PRO A 10 41.27 -37.63 -30.23
CA PRO A 10 41.03 -36.25 -29.83
C PRO A 10 42.35 -35.48 -29.75
N ARG A 11 42.45 -34.37 -30.48
CA ARG A 11 43.62 -33.49 -30.45
C ARG A 11 43.60 -32.65 -29.17
N ARG A 12 44.28 -33.12 -28.11
CA ARG A 12 44.70 -32.25 -27.00
C ARG A 12 45.56 -31.11 -27.55
N ARG A 13 44.97 -29.94 -27.73
CA ARG A 13 45.70 -28.67 -27.78
C ARG A 13 45.90 -28.23 -26.33
N PHE A 14 47.12 -28.40 -25.82
CA PHE A 14 47.58 -27.50 -24.78
C PHE A 14 47.64 -26.10 -25.39
N LEU A 15 46.72 -25.21 -25.00
CA LEU A 15 47.07 -23.79 -24.95
C LEU A 15 47.88 -23.61 -23.67
N ALA A 16 49.05 -23.00 -23.80
CA ALA A 16 49.75 -22.48 -22.64
C ALA A 16 49.08 -21.15 -22.29
N GLY A 17 48.77 -20.95 -21.00
CA GLY A 17 48.23 -19.69 -20.52
C GLY A 17 49.11 -18.52 -20.93
N VAL A 18 48.51 -17.58 -21.63
CA VAL A 18 49.03 -16.22 -21.81
C VAL A 18 47.95 -15.35 -21.21
N GLY A 19 48.14 -14.94 -19.95
CA GLY A 19 47.33 -13.90 -19.34
C GLY A 19 47.41 -12.69 -20.25
N THR A 20 46.30 -12.41 -20.92
CA THR A 20 46.23 -11.37 -21.94
C THR A 20 45.34 -10.30 -21.35
N SER A 21 45.94 -9.39 -20.58
CA SER A 21 45.27 -8.23 -20.00
C SER A 21 44.61 -7.43 -21.13
N LEU A 22 43.32 -7.70 -21.38
CA LEU A 22 42.52 -6.91 -22.30
C LEU A 22 42.15 -5.65 -21.53
N ALA A 23 42.89 -4.57 -21.78
CA ALA A 23 42.46 -3.25 -21.35
C ALA A 23 41.19 -2.88 -22.13
N VAL A 24 40.03 -3.24 -21.57
CA VAL A 24 38.74 -2.67 -21.97
C VAL A 24 38.78 -1.22 -21.49
N GLY A 25 39.22 -0.34 -22.38
CA GLY A 25 39.06 1.08 -22.19
C GLY A 25 37.59 1.41 -22.30
N VAL A 26 36.84 1.24 -21.20
CA VAL A 26 35.44 1.64 -21.10
C VAL A 26 35.40 3.14 -21.40
N GLY A 27 34.92 3.47 -22.59
CA GLY A 27 34.71 4.83 -23.03
C GLY A 27 33.49 5.43 -22.36
N ILE A 28 33.44 5.42 -21.01
CA ILE A 28 32.56 6.31 -20.27
C ILE A 28 32.88 7.69 -20.81
N GLY A 29 31.90 8.32 -21.45
CA GLY A 29 32.10 9.61 -22.07
C GLY A 29 32.54 10.57 -20.99
N THR A 30 33.81 11.02 -21.04
CA THR A 30 34.32 12.06 -20.15
C THR A 30 33.70 13.40 -20.53
N VAL A 31 32.40 13.55 -20.28
CA VAL A 31 31.91 14.76 -19.63
C VAL A 31 32.72 14.89 -18.35
N THR A 32 33.82 15.64 -18.46
CA THR A 32 34.60 16.10 -17.34
C THR A 32 33.79 17.17 -16.60
N ALA A 33 32.68 16.75 -15.99
CA ALA A 33 32.55 16.98 -14.57
C ALA A 33 33.53 15.99 -13.91
N SER A 34 34.84 16.25 -13.86
CA SER A 34 35.33 17.28 -12.94
C SER A 34 34.22 17.79 -12.01
N LYS A 35 33.79 16.93 -11.07
CA LYS A 35 33.54 17.38 -9.71
C LYS A 35 34.72 18.30 -9.41
N GLN A 36 34.46 19.60 -9.46
CA GLN A 36 35.44 20.62 -9.11
C GLN A 36 35.68 20.40 -7.62
N GLN A 37 36.68 19.55 -7.31
CA GLN A 37 36.99 19.13 -5.94
C GLN A 37 37.08 20.42 -5.12
N ALA A 38 36.15 20.57 -4.18
CA ALA A 38 35.74 21.88 -3.70
C ALA A 38 36.97 22.66 -3.20
N GLY A 39 37.36 23.68 -3.96
CA GLY A 39 38.65 24.33 -3.78
C GLY A 39 38.71 25.00 -2.43
N VAL A 40 39.79 24.77 -1.68
CA VAL A 40 39.93 25.32 -0.33
C VAL A 40 40.31 26.80 -0.43
N GLN A 41 39.47 27.67 0.12
CA GLN A 41 39.71 29.11 0.16
C GLN A 41 40.29 29.53 1.51
N ILE A 42 41.37 30.30 1.50
CA ILE A 42 42.07 30.80 2.69
C ILE A 42 42.13 32.32 2.59
N THR A 43 41.53 33.02 3.54
CA THR A 43 41.56 34.49 3.57
C THR A 43 42.66 34.98 4.51
N LEU A 44 43.67 35.64 3.96
CA LEU A 44 44.79 36.25 4.69
C LEU A 44 44.61 37.76 4.79
N ASP A 45 44.73 38.29 6.01
CA ASP A 45 44.82 39.73 6.30
C ASP A 45 46.19 40.07 6.91
N ASN A 46 46.59 41.35 6.91
CA ASN A 46 47.90 41.78 7.39
C ASN A 46 47.82 42.47 8.77
N VAL A 47 48.53 41.93 9.75
CA VAL A 47 48.78 42.63 11.01
C VAL A 47 49.86 43.67 10.78
N SER A 48 49.46 44.81 10.24
CA SER A 48 50.34 45.91 9.80
C SER A 48 51.46 45.42 8.86
N VAL A 49 52.69 45.30 9.35
CA VAL A 49 53.87 44.81 8.60
C VAL A 49 54.55 43.64 9.32
N THR A 50 53.95 43.13 10.39
CA THR A 50 54.59 42.22 11.35
C THR A 50 54.18 40.77 11.19
N ALA A 51 52.95 40.48 10.77
CA ALA A 51 52.48 39.12 10.51
C ALA A 51 51.38 39.07 9.44
N TRP A 52 51.22 37.90 8.82
CA TRP A 52 49.97 37.45 8.21
C TRP A 52 49.02 36.92 9.29
N GLU A 53 47.71 37.02 9.09
CA GLU A 53 46.68 36.41 9.94
C GLU A 53 45.62 35.75 9.05
N ILE A 54 45.28 34.49 9.32
CA ILE A 54 44.13 33.83 8.67
C ILE A 54 42.86 34.39 9.32
N THR A 55 41.97 34.96 8.50
CA THR A 55 40.69 35.54 8.96
C THR A 55 39.47 34.70 8.57
N GLY A 56 39.65 33.70 7.68
CA GLY A 56 38.62 32.73 7.33
C GLY A 56 39.20 31.60 6.46
N VAL A 57 38.61 30.42 6.57
CA VAL A 57 38.91 29.26 5.72
C VAL A 57 37.57 28.62 5.30
N GLU A 58 37.46 28.23 4.03
CA GLU A 58 36.29 27.54 3.48
C GLU A 58 36.79 26.27 2.76
N GLY A 59 36.13 25.13 2.99
CA GLY A 59 36.43 23.84 2.34
C GLY A 59 37.29 22.87 3.16
N ASP A 60 38.17 23.36 4.04
CA ASP A 60 38.96 22.52 4.97
C ASP A 60 39.40 23.34 6.21
N GLU A 61 38.76 23.13 7.35
CA GLU A 61 39.07 23.85 8.60
C GLU A 61 40.43 23.46 9.23
N THR A 62 41.09 22.40 8.74
CA THR A 62 42.34 21.89 9.32
C THR A 62 43.60 22.58 8.79
N VAL A 63 43.47 23.38 7.73
CA VAL A 63 44.59 24.00 7.00
C VAL A 63 45.43 24.95 7.84
N GLY A 64 44.87 25.64 8.84
CA GLY A 64 45.65 26.56 9.66
C GLY A 64 44.82 27.33 10.70
N ALA A 65 45.48 27.75 11.78
CA ALA A 65 44.81 28.39 12.91
C ALA A 65 44.32 29.82 12.58
N VAL A 66 43.01 29.98 12.46
CA VAL A 66 42.33 31.29 12.32
C VAL A 66 42.63 32.19 13.54
N GLY A 67 42.88 33.48 13.29
CA GLY A 67 43.17 34.46 14.35
C GLY A 67 44.54 34.32 15.01
N THR A 68 45.49 33.67 14.34
CA THR A 68 46.88 33.52 14.78
C THR A 68 47.81 34.32 13.84
N GLU A 69 48.86 34.93 14.41
CA GLU A 69 49.92 35.60 13.63
C GLU A 69 50.89 34.56 13.02
N ASN A 70 51.09 34.61 11.70
CA ASN A 70 51.96 33.71 10.92
C ASN A 70 51.75 32.21 11.24
N PRO A 71 50.52 31.66 11.12
CA PRO A 71 50.28 30.25 11.41
C PRO A 71 51.04 29.35 10.43
N GLU A 72 51.38 28.15 10.89
CA GLU A 72 51.76 27.05 10.02
C GLU A 72 50.53 26.63 9.20
N LEU A 73 50.74 26.34 7.91
CA LEU A 73 49.70 25.82 7.02
C LEU A 73 49.93 24.34 6.74
N THR A 74 48.88 23.54 6.81
CA THR A 74 48.89 22.15 6.33
C THR A 74 48.14 22.08 5.00
N LEU A 75 48.84 21.75 3.91
CA LEU A 75 48.25 21.68 2.57
C LEU A 75 48.34 20.25 2.01
N ARG A 76 47.27 19.76 1.39
CA ARG A 76 47.15 18.38 0.88
C ARG A 76 47.35 18.32 -0.63
N GLU A 77 48.15 17.36 -1.09
CA GLU A 77 48.38 17.11 -2.52
C GLU A 77 47.07 16.82 -3.27
N GLY A 78 47.02 17.24 -4.53
CA GLY A 78 45.84 17.15 -5.41
C GLY A 78 44.82 18.27 -5.20
N VAL A 79 44.80 18.94 -4.05
CA VAL A 79 43.81 19.98 -3.75
C VAL A 79 44.13 21.29 -4.49
N ARG A 80 43.08 21.96 -4.98
CA ARG A 80 43.17 23.34 -5.50
C ARG A 80 42.91 24.36 -4.41
N TYR A 81 43.94 25.13 -4.07
CA TYR A 81 43.89 26.20 -3.08
C TYR A 81 43.61 27.55 -3.72
N THR A 82 42.96 28.45 -2.97
CA THR A 82 42.69 29.84 -3.35
C THR A 82 42.97 30.75 -2.15
N PHE A 83 44.02 31.56 -2.23
CA PHE A 83 44.39 32.52 -1.19
C PHE A 83 43.88 33.91 -1.53
N VAL A 84 42.97 34.44 -0.71
CA VAL A 84 42.50 35.84 -0.80
C VAL A 84 43.44 36.71 0.02
N ASN A 85 44.14 37.65 -0.62
CA ASN A 85 45.14 38.52 0.00
C ASN A 85 44.56 39.91 0.29
N ASN A 86 43.99 40.10 1.48
CA ASN A 86 43.45 41.39 1.91
C ASN A 86 44.53 42.44 2.23
N GLY A 87 45.78 42.03 2.44
CA GLY A 87 46.93 42.96 2.53
C GLY A 87 47.22 43.69 1.20
N GLY A 88 46.75 43.13 0.08
CA GLY A 88 46.77 43.74 -1.24
C GLY A 88 48.17 44.10 -1.76
N SER A 89 48.23 45.01 -2.73
CA SER A 89 49.48 45.36 -3.44
C SER A 89 50.65 45.92 -2.60
N SER A 90 50.43 46.25 -1.32
CA SER A 90 51.52 46.63 -0.39
C SER A 90 52.13 45.41 0.32
N HIS A 91 51.45 44.27 0.26
CA HIS A 91 51.82 43.00 0.87
C HIS A 91 51.66 41.84 -0.13
N PRO A 92 52.38 41.84 -1.27
CA PRO A 92 52.32 40.72 -2.22
C PRO A 92 52.76 39.41 -1.56
N LEU A 93 51.97 38.36 -1.78
CA LEU A 93 52.20 37.00 -1.26
C LEU A 93 53.21 36.25 -2.14
N VAL A 94 54.02 35.39 -1.52
CA VAL A 94 54.94 34.46 -2.18
C VAL A 94 54.97 33.13 -1.42
N PHE A 95 55.09 32.05 -2.18
CA PHE A 95 55.30 30.68 -1.71
C PHE A 95 56.73 30.25 -2.09
N ARG A 96 57.46 29.66 -1.14
CA ARG A 96 58.90 29.40 -1.26
C ARG A 96 59.27 27.98 -0.89
N ASP A 97 60.38 27.53 -1.44
CA ASP A 97 61.03 26.29 -1.04
C ASP A 97 61.85 26.42 0.26
N SER A 98 62.51 25.32 0.63
CA SER A 98 63.37 25.24 1.82
C SER A 98 64.71 26.00 1.71
N GLU A 99 65.15 26.38 0.50
CA GLU A 99 66.34 27.23 0.27
C GLU A 99 65.97 28.73 0.27
N GLY A 100 64.69 29.04 0.08
CA GLY A 100 64.10 30.38 0.08
C GLY A 100 63.80 30.93 -1.33
N ASP A 101 63.95 30.12 -2.38
CA ASP A 101 63.63 30.54 -3.74
C ASP A 101 62.11 30.51 -3.99
N ALA A 102 61.63 31.32 -4.94
CA ALA A 102 60.20 31.52 -5.19
C ALA A 102 59.62 30.42 -6.09
N LEU A 103 58.59 29.74 -5.60
CA LEU A 103 57.85 28.71 -6.36
C LEU A 103 56.64 29.32 -7.07
N LEU A 104 55.89 30.17 -6.36
CA LEU A 104 54.72 30.92 -6.84
C LEU A 104 54.68 32.30 -6.15
N SER A 105 54.38 33.39 -6.84
CA SER A 105 54.51 34.75 -6.30
C SER A 105 53.64 35.81 -7.02
N GLN A 106 53.19 36.82 -6.26
CA GLN A 106 52.49 37.98 -6.80
C GLN A 106 53.41 39.16 -7.20
N SER A 107 54.74 39.01 -7.12
CA SER A 107 55.66 40.16 -7.33
C SER A 107 57.06 39.85 -7.89
N GLU A 108 57.39 38.58 -8.09
CA GLU A 108 58.59 38.09 -8.77
C GLU A 108 58.23 36.79 -9.50
N ASP A 109 59.04 36.30 -10.44
CA ASP A 109 58.71 35.09 -11.21
C ASP A 109 58.92 33.81 -10.37
N GLY A 110 57.91 32.94 -10.28
CA GLY A 110 57.97 31.66 -9.58
C GLY A 110 58.27 30.45 -10.49
N SER A 111 58.97 29.43 -9.99
CA SER A 111 59.40 28.26 -10.76
C SER A 111 58.28 27.27 -11.17
N PHE A 112 57.06 27.42 -10.63
CA PHE A 112 55.89 26.57 -10.94
C PHE A 112 54.78 27.28 -11.72
N GLU A 113 54.81 28.62 -11.83
CA GLU A 113 53.72 29.43 -12.40
C GLU A 113 53.40 29.12 -13.87
N GLY A 114 54.38 28.58 -14.61
CA GLY A 114 54.22 28.17 -16.01
C GLY A 114 53.75 26.73 -16.22
N ARG A 115 53.52 25.94 -15.17
CA ARG A 115 53.12 24.52 -15.28
C ARG A 115 51.59 24.40 -15.36
N SER A 116 51.10 23.75 -16.41
CA SER A 116 49.66 23.57 -16.65
C SER A 116 48.96 22.70 -15.59
N GLU A 117 49.69 21.84 -14.89
CA GLU A 117 49.16 20.99 -13.83
C GLU A 117 49.03 21.74 -12.49
N THR A 118 49.89 22.74 -12.26
CA THR A 118 49.76 23.67 -11.12
C THR A 118 48.64 24.68 -11.35
N ASP A 119 48.36 25.03 -12.61
CA ASP A 119 47.28 25.95 -13.02
C ASP A 119 47.23 27.22 -12.15
N TRP A 120 48.37 27.92 -12.09
CA TRP A 120 48.54 29.14 -11.30
C TRP A 120 47.75 30.30 -11.92
N VAL A 121 46.97 30.98 -11.08
CA VAL A 121 46.21 32.18 -11.41
C VAL A 121 46.50 33.25 -10.37
N ASP A 122 46.85 34.47 -10.80
CA ASP A 122 46.96 35.66 -9.95
C ASP A 122 46.08 36.79 -10.51
N ASP A 123 44.98 37.07 -9.82
CA ASP A 123 44.08 38.20 -10.11
C ASP A 123 44.42 39.43 -9.25
N GLY A 124 45.58 39.44 -8.59
CA GLY A 124 46.14 40.51 -7.77
C GLY A 124 45.54 40.60 -6.36
N GLY A 125 44.22 40.44 -6.23
CA GLY A 125 43.55 40.31 -4.93
C GLY A 125 43.51 38.88 -4.40
N THR A 126 43.65 37.91 -5.30
CA THR A 126 43.52 36.47 -5.03
C THR A 126 44.51 35.71 -5.88
N VAL A 127 45.09 34.64 -5.32
CA VAL A 127 45.88 33.66 -6.08
C VAL A 127 45.32 32.26 -5.92
N SER A 128 45.37 31.44 -6.98
CA SER A 128 44.92 30.05 -6.96
C SER A 128 45.94 29.12 -7.61
N PHE A 129 46.08 27.91 -7.07
CA PHE A 129 46.88 26.83 -7.66
C PHE A 129 46.42 25.45 -7.18
N THR A 130 46.74 24.43 -7.96
CA THR A 130 46.63 23.02 -7.58
C THR A 130 47.95 22.57 -6.97
N LEU A 131 47.93 22.00 -5.77
CA LEU A 131 49.13 21.46 -5.12
C LEU A 131 49.51 20.12 -5.75
N THR A 132 50.32 20.15 -6.80
CA THR A 132 50.85 18.94 -7.44
C THR A 132 51.90 18.27 -6.55
N ASN A 133 52.14 16.97 -6.75
CA ASN A 133 53.19 16.22 -6.03
C ASN A 133 54.58 16.87 -6.19
N GLU A 134 54.92 17.35 -7.38
CA GLU A 134 56.17 18.10 -7.62
C GLU A 134 56.25 19.41 -6.81
N LEU A 135 55.13 20.13 -6.67
CA LEU A 135 55.09 21.38 -5.91
C LEU A 135 55.15 21.11 -4.40
N ALA A 136 54.41 20.11 -3.92
CA ALA A 136 54.43 19.71 -2.51
C ALA A 136 55.83 19.26 -2.05
N ALA A 137 56.57 18.54 -2.90
CA ALA A 137 57.93 18.11 -2.60
C ALA A 137 58.95 19.27 -2.41
N GLU A 138 58.66 20.47 -2.95
CA GLU A 138 59.53 21.64 -2.83
C GLU A 138 58.98 22.70 -1.83
N LEU A 139 57.66 22.82 -1.69
CA LEU A 139 56.99 23.88 -0.92
C LEU A 139 57.23 23.79 0.59
N ALA A 140 57.74 24.87 1.19
CA ALA A 140 58.11 24.90 2.62
C ALA A 140 57.61 26.12 3.41
N SER A 141 57.28 27.23 2.75
CA SER A 141 56.82 28.44 3.45
C SER A 141 56.00 29.39 2.57
N TYR A 142 55.25 30.28 3.21
CA TYR A 142 54.64 31.45 2.58
C TYR A 142 55.13 32.73 3.26
N ALA A 143 55.24 33.84 2.51
CA ALA A 143 55.72 35.11 3.04
C ALA A 143 55.17 36.33 2.27
N CYS A 144 55.40 37.52 2.81
CA CYS A 144 55.35 38.77 2.04
C CYS A 144 56.74 39.08 1.46
N THR A 145 56.85 39.36 0.15
CA THR A 145 58.17 39.68 -0.46
C THR A 145 58.80 40.98 0.06
N VAL A 146 57.98 41.91 0.58
CA VAL A 146 58.43 43.22 1.09
C VAL A 146 58.75 43.19 2.59
N HIS A 147 58.04 42.36 3.36
CA HIS A 147 58.06 42.38 4.82
C HIS A 147 58.41 41.00 5.39
N GLY A 148 59.72 40.71 5.53
CA GLY A 148 60.21 39.38 5.94
C GLY A 148 59.83 38.91 7.36
N SER A 149 59.09 39.70 8.15
CA SER A 149 58.43 39.25 9.39
C SER A 149 57.06 38.62 9.14
N MET A 150 56.42 38.89 8.01
CA MET A 150 55.17 38.27 7.58
C MET A 150 55.50 36.99 6.82
N ALA A 151 55.76 35.90 7.54
CA ALA A 151 56.12 34.61 6.97
C ALA A 151 55.76 33.46 7.93
N GLY A 152 55.19 32.39 7.39
CA GLY A 152 54.85 31.15 8.12
C GLY A 152 55.31 29.90 7.36
N SER A 153 55.42 28.78 8.07
CA SER A 153 55.76 27.46 7.50
C SER A 153 54.58 26.85 6.76
N ILE A 154 54.90 25.91 5.86
CA ILE A 154 53.95 25.01 5.23
C ILE A 154 54.43 23.58 5.47
N GLU A 155 53.56 22.73 6.01
CA GLU A 155 53.70 21.28 5.91
C GLU A 155 52.77 20.77 4.79
N THR A 156 53.24 19.81 4.00
CA THR A 156 52.44 19.19 2.94
C THR A 156 52.14 17.74 3.25
N THR A 157 50.87 17.36 3.14
CA THR A 157 50.44 15.96 3.24
C THR A 157 50.21 15.39 1.84
N GLN A 158 50.68 14.16 1.61
CA GLN A 158 50.30 13.42 0.42
C GLN A 158 48.77 13.23 0.40
N ALA A 159 48.19 13.10 -0.78
CA ALA A 159 46.94 12.37 -0.89
C ALA A 159 47.19 10.93 -0.43
N GLU A 160 46.26 10.35 0.32
CA GLU A 160 46.21 8.90 0.45
C GLU A 160 46.28 8.31 -0.97
N GLY A 161 47.16 7.33 -1.21
CA GLY A 161 47.30 6.77 -2.55
C GLY A 161 45.98 6.15 -3.01
N GLU A 162 45.68 6.24 -4.31
CA GLU A 162 44.46 5.67 -4.89
C GLU A 162 44.16 4.30 -4.27
N PRO A 163 43.01 4.12 -3.59
CA PRO A 163 42.80 2.93 -2.79
C PRO A 163 42.84 1.71 -3.70
N THR A 164 43.68 0.75 -3.35
CA THR A 164 44.00 -0.41 -4.20
C THR A 164 43.06 -1.57 -3.91
N ALA A 165 42.79 -2.38 -4.94
CA ALA A 165 42.19 -3.69 -4.73
C ALA A 165 42.87 -4.79 -5.57
N THR A 166 42.59 -6.03 -5.21
CA THR A 166 42.82 -7.21 -6.04
C THR A 166 41.57 -8.09 -6.05
N VAL A 167 41.39 -8.89 -7.10
CA VAL A 167 40.36 -9.93 -7.18
C VAL A 167 40.96 -11.13 -7.92
N SER A 168 40.54 -12.34 -7.56
CA SER A 168 40.94 -13.61 -8.18
C SER A 168 39.69 -14.45 -8.42
N PHE A 169 39.46 -14.87 -9.65
CA PHE A 169 38.25 -15.57 -10.07
C PHE A 169 38.58 -16.71 -11.04
N SER A 170 38.50 -17.95 -10.56
CA SER A 170 38.87 -19.14 -11.33
C SER A 170 37.71 -19.81 -12.08
N ASP A 171 38.04 -20.43 -13.23
CA ASP A 171 37.19 -21.39 -13.95
C ASP A 171 36.53 -22.40 -12.99
N GLN A 172 35.21 -22.53 -13.05
CA GLN A 172 34.43 -23.34 -12.10
C GLN A 172 33.16 -23.95 -12.70
N SER A 173 32.56 -24.90 -11.97
CA SER A 173 31.24 -25.49 -12.24
C SER A 173 30.25 -25.05 -11.17
N THR A 174 29.04 -24.65 -11.56
CA THR A 174 27.97 -24.17 -10.67
C THR A 174 26.59 -24.73 -11.07
N THR A 175 25.61 -24.63 -10.18
CA THR A 175 24.18 -24.74 -10.50
C THR A 175 23.67 -23.53 -11.30
N GLY A 176 24.36 -22.40 -11.26
CA GLY A 176 24.05 -21.19 -12.01
C GLY A 176 23.35 -20.08 -11.21
N THR A 177 23.00 -20.31 -9.94
CA THR A 177 22.39 -19.29 -9.05
C THR A 177 23.40 -18.54 -8.19
N ALA A 178 24.67 -18.97 -8.17
CA ALA A 178 25.76 -18.32 -7.48
C ALA A 178 27.12 -18.72 -8.08
N VAL A 179 28.16 -17.92 -7.84
CA VAL A 179 29.56 -18.22 -8.20
C VAL A 179 30.50 -17.96 -7.02
N GLY A 180 31.62 -18.70 -6.98
CA GLY A 180 32.68 -18.51 -5.99
C GLY A 180 33.78 -17.59 -6.51
N VAL A 181 34.13 -16.54 -5.76
CA VAL A 181 35.30 -15.70 -5.99
C VAL A 181 36.41 -16.14 -5.03
N ASP A 182 37.57 -16.55 -5.57
CA ASP A 182 38.63 -17.22 -4.79
C ASP A 182 39.16 -16.30 -3.68
N SER A 183 39.40 -15.02 -4.02
CA SER A 183 39.81 -14.00 -3.06
C SER A 183 39.66 -12.58 -3.61
N THR A 184 39.58 -11.62 -2.70
CA THR A 184 39.73 -10.19 -2.98
C THR A 184 40.48 -9.51 -1.84
N GLU A 185 41.18 -8.41 -2.13
CA GLU A 185 41.72 -7.50 -1.11
C GLU A 185 41.21 -6.10 -1.44
N LEU A 186 40.53 -5.44 -0.50
CA LEU A 186 39.94 -4.11 -0.67
C LEU A 186 40.59 -3.15 0.34
N ALA A 187 41.21 -2.06 -0.12
CA ALA A 187 41.89 -1.12 0.78
C ALA A 187 40.93 -0.41 1.75
N ASP A 188 39.76 0.02 1.25
CA ASP A 188 38.78 0.82 2.00
C ASP A 188 37.47 0.06 2.28
N GLY A 189 37.33 -1.16 1.74
CA GLY A 189 36.08 -1.93 1.72
C GLY A 189 35.26 -1.69 0.45
N GLY A 190 34.04 -2.24 0.42
CA GLY A 190 33.11 -2.15 -0.71
C GLY A 190 32.52 -3.50 -1.09
N PHE A 191 32.48 -3.82 -2.39
CA PHE A 191 31.74 -4.96 -2.93
C PHE A 191 32.55 -5.72 -3.99
N VAL A 192 32.19 -6.96 -4.26
CA VAL A 192 32.58 -7.68 -5.49
C VAL A 192 31.33 -7.91 -6.32
N THR A 193 31.32 -7.37 -7.52
CA THR A 193 30.26 -7.57 -8.52
C THR A 193 30.67 -8.66 -9.50
N ILE A 194 29.68 -9.34 -10.05
CA ILE A 194 29.84 -10.29 -11.14
C ILE A 194 29.17 -9.71 -12.37
N HIS A 195 29.93 -9.59 -13.45
CA HIS A 195 29.46 -9.10 -14.73
C HIS A 195 29.37 -10.23 -15.77
N ASP A 196 28.36 -10.15 -16.63
CA ASP A 196 28.24 -10.98 -17.82
C ASP A 196 29.22 -10.57 -18.94
N SER A 197 29.14 -11.25 -20.09
CA SER A 197 30.00 -10.95 -21.22
C SER A 197 29.73 -9.59 -21.92
N SER A 198 28.59 -8.94 -21.66
CA SER A 198 28.22 -7.65 -22.28
C SER A 198 29.04 -6.46 -21.76
N LEU A 199 29.68 -6.59 -20.58
CA LEU A 199 30.68 -5.65 -20.08
C LEU A 199 31.80 -5.42 -21.11
N LEU A 200 32.22 -6.47 -21.83
CA LEU A 200 33.27 -6.40 -22.84
C LEU A 200 32.85 -5.64 -24.11
N ASP A 201 31.54 -5.57 -24.38
CA ASP A 201 30.94 -4.74 -25.44
C ASP A 201 30.66 -3.30 -24.97
N GLY A 202 30.88 -3.02 -23.67
CA GLY A 202 30.85 -1.69 -23.06
C GLY A 202 29.59 -1.36 -22.26
N ASP A 203 28.70 -2.33 -22.01
CA ASP A 203 27.54 -2.12 -21.15
C ASP A 203 27.92 -2.31 -19.68
N ALA A 204 28.47 -1.28 -19.06
CA ALA A 204 28.97 -1.37 -17.68
C ALA A 204 27.85 -1.45 -16.61
N LEU A 205 26.62 -1.03 -16.94
CA LEU A 205 25.49 -1.01 -15.99
C LEU A 205 24.62 -2.26 -16.15
N GLY A 206 24.25 -2.61 -17.39
CA GLY A 206 23.38 -3.76 -17.69
C GLY A 206 24.08 -5.12 -17.62
N SER A 207 25.41 -5.15 -17.47
CA SER A 207 26.17 -6.41 -17.31
C SER A 207 26.21 -6.94 -15.88
N VAL A 208 25.83 -6.15 -14.87
CA VAL A 208 25.85 -6.62 -13.47
C VAL A 208 24.78 -7.69 -13.29
N VAL A 209 25.20 -8.92 -13.00
CA VAL A 209 24.33 -10.11 -12.83
C VAL A 209 24.45 -10.74 -11.44
N GLY A 210 25.16 -10.10 -10.51
CA GLY A 210 25.30 -10.55 -9.13
C GLY A 210 26.21 -9.64 -8.32
N VAL A 211 25.95 -9.51 -7.02
CA VAL A 211 26.68 -8.61 -6.12
C VAL A 211 26.93 -9.28 -4.75
N SER A 212 28.12 -9.11 -4.18
CA SER A 212 28.40 -9.55 -2.81
C SER A 212 27.66 -8.66 -1.78
N SER A 213 27.44 -9.19 -0.58
CA SER A 213 27.24 -8.32 0.58
C SER A 213 28.46 -7.41 0.81
N TYR A 214 28.29 -6.34 1.59
CA TYR A 214 29.38 -5.42 1.90
C TYR A 214 30.56 -6.13 2.57
N LEU A 215 31.75 -5.85 2.05
CA LEU A 215 33.03 -6.38 2.49
C LEU A 215 33.86 -5.23 3.08
N GLY A 216 34.05 -5.25 4.40
CA GLY A 216 34.93 -4.27 5.07
C GLY A 216 36.39 -4.35 4.58
N PRO A 217 37.23 -3.33 4.87
CA PRO A 217 38.61 -3.25 4.39
C PRO A 217 39.48 -4.43 4.85
N GLY A 218 40.26 -4.98 3.93
CA GLY A 218 41.14 -6.13 4.14
C GLY A 218 41.02 -7.20 3.06
N SER A 219 41.53 -8.40 3.36
CA SER A 219 41.47 -9.58 2.48
C SER A 219 40.30 -10.49 2.82
N HIS A 220 39.61 -10.99 1.79
CA HIS A 220 38.52 -11.95 1.87
C HIS A 220 38.83 -13.13 0.93
N GLU A 221 38.45 -14.35 1.32
CA GLU A 221 38.72 -15.60 0.60
C GLU A 221 37.43 -16.45 0.56
N ASP A 222 37.30 -17.32 -0.45
CA ASP A 222 36.17 -18.26 -0.62
C ASP A 222 34.77 -17.58 -0.59
N LEU A 223 34.63 -16.44 -1.30
CA LEU A 223 33.39 -15.66 -1.32
C LEU A 223 32.34 -16.31 -2.24
N THR A 224 31.15 -16.63 -1.73
CA THR A 224 29.98 -16.94 -2.56
C THR A 224 29.27 -15.65 -2.92
N VAL A 225 29.11 -15.36 -4.22
CA VAL A 225 28.32 -14.25 -4.74
C VAL A 225 27.06 -14.82 -5.39
N PRO A 226 25.84 -14.48 -4.92
CA PRO A 226 24.60 -14.85 -5.60
C PRO A 226 24.52 -14.16 -6.95
N LEU A 227 23.80 -14.77 -7.89
CA LEU A 227 23.47 -14.16 -9.17
C LEU A 227 22.01 -13.73 -9.17
N ASP A 228 21.75 -12.47 -9.50
CA ASP A 228 20.40 -11.91 -9.63
C ASP A 228 19.70 -12.47 -10.88
N ASP A 229 20.47 -12.76 -11.93
CA ASP A 229 20.05 -13.46 -13.14
C ASP A 229 20.71 -14.86 -13.22
N PRO A 230 20.01 -15.96 -12.89
CA PRO A 230 20.59 -17.31 -12.90
C PRO A 230 21.05 -17.80 -14.27
N LEU A 231 22.29 -18.31 -14.34
CA LEU A 231 22.83 -18.86 -15.56
C LEU A 231 22.15 -20.18 -15.96
N VAL A 232 21.56 -20.18 -17.15
CA VAL A 232 20.97 -21.36 -17.83
C VAL A 232 21.91 -22.05 -18.83
N GLU A 233 22.95 -21.36 -19.30
CA GLU A 233 23.97 -21.89 -20.20
C GLU A 233 25.39 -21.50 -19.73
N ASN A 234 26.42 -22.11 -20.31
CA ASN A 234 27.83 -21.82 -19.98
C ASN A 234 28.24 -20.43 -20.49
N GLU A 235 28.75 -19.57 -19.60
CA GLU A 235 29.18 -18.21 -19.91
C GLU A 235 30.60 -17.90 -19.38
N THR A 236 31.21 -16.81 -19.84
CA THR A 236 32.40 -16.20 -19.24
C THR A 236 31.93 -15.01 -18.41
N LEU A 237 32.10 -15.10 -17.09
CA LEU A 237 31.78 -14.01 -16.17
C LEU A 237 33.05 -13.27 -15.76
N ILE A 238 32.89 -12.03 -15.31
CA ILE A 238 33.97 -11.12 -14.91
C ILE A 238 33.69 -10.63 -13.49
N ALA A 239 34.53 -11.00 -12.53
CA ALA A 239 34.45 -10.42 -11.19
C ALA A 239 35.11 -9.03 -11.20
N MET A 240 34.47 -8.01 -10.62
CA MET A 240 34.99 -6.66 -10.49
C MET A 240 34.92 -6.18 -9.04
N ALA A 241 35.99 -5.53 -8.55
CA ALA A 241 35.99 -4.93 -7.23
C ALA A 241 35.39 -3.51 -7.29
N HIS A 242 34.37 -3.24 -6.47
CA HIS A 242 33.71 -1.94 -6.31
C HIS A 242 33.96 -1.35 -4.93
N ARG A 243 33.98 -0.02 -4.84
CA ARG A 243 34.13 0.73 -3.59
C ARG A 243 32.74 0.99 -3.00
N ASP A 244 32.65 1.18 -1.69
CA ASP A 244 31.55 1.95 -1.08
C ASP A 244 32.00 3.42 -1.08
N THR A 245 31.28 4.31 -1.79
CA THR A 245 31.76 5.69 -2.05
C THR A 245 31.08 6.79 -1.25
N ASP A 246 29.90 6.52 -0.68
CA ASP A 246 29.15 7.42 0.19
C ASP A 246 29.01 6.90 1.63
N GLY A 247 29.38 5.65 1.88
CA GLY A 247 29.56 5.07 3.21
C GLY A 247 28.26 4.52 3.81
N ASP A 248 27.33 4.05 2.98
CA ASP A 248 26.04 3.51 3.42
C ASP A 248 25.96 1.97 3.47
N GLU A 249 27.06 1.28 3.10
CA GLU A 249 27.19 -0.18 3.02
C GLU A 249 26.20 -0.88 2.04
N ALA A 250 25.53 -0.13 1.15
CA ALA A 250 24.65 -0.65 0.09
C ALA A 250 25.28 -0.44 -1.31
N TYR A 251 25.05 -1.38 -2.23
CA TYR A 251 25.58 -1.26 -3.60
C TYR A 251 24.56 -0.55 -4.50
N THR A 252 24.87 0.68 -4.89
CA THR A 252 23.96 1.58 -5.62
C THR A 252 24.48 2.01 -7.00
N PHE A 253 25.61 1.46 -7.48
CA PHE A 253 26.24 1.79 -8.77
C PHE A 253 25.27 1.75 -9.97
N VAL A 254 24.41 0.74 -10.05
CA VAL A 254 23.45 0.62 -11.17
C VAL A 254 22.35 1.68 -11.07
N GLU A 255 21.77 1.87 -9.89
CA GLU A 255 20.70 2.83 -9.62
C GLU A 255 21.17 4.29 -9.80
N SER A 256 22.38 4.60 -9.34
CA SER A 256 23.00 5.93 -9.47
C SER A 256 23.53 6.21 -10.87
N ASN A 257 23.44 5.25 -11.80
CA ASN A 257 24.00 5.31 -13.15
C ASN A 257 25.55 5.47 -13.14
N GLY A 258 26.21 4.93 -12.13
CA GLY A 258 27.66 4.89 -11.95
C GLY A 258 28.27 6.09 -11.20
N GLU A 259 27.45 6.95 -10.60
CA GLU A 259 27.90 8.13 -9.84
C GLU A 259 28.33 7.79 -8.40
N THR A 260 27.78 6.71 -7.85
CA THR A 260 28.19 6.04 -6.59
C THR A 260 28.83 4.69 -6.92
N ASP A 261 29.51 4.12 -5.93
CA ASP A 261 30.10 2.78 -5.89
C ASP A 261 30.94 2.44 -7.10
N SER A 262 31.71 3.43 -7.54
CA SER A 262 32.63 3.31 -8.65
C SER A 262 33.65 2.19 -8.41
N PRO A 263 34.10 1.49 -9.47
CA PRO A 263 35.06 0.40 -9.34
C PRO A 263 36.39 0.85 -8.73
N TYR A 264 37.06 -0.09 -8.08
CA TYR A 264 38.49 0.00 -7.82
C TYR A 264 39.26 0.02 -9.14
N THR A 265 40.24 0.92 -9.27
CA THR A 265 41.00 1.08 -10.51
C THR A 265 42.51 1.04 -10.28
N THR A 266 43.22 0.29 -11.13
CA THR A 266 44.69 0.30 -11.22
C THR A 266 45.10 0.80 -12.60
N ASP A 267 46.03 1.76 -12.67
CA ASP A 267 46.46 2.42 -13.91
C ASP A 267 45.29 2.94 -14.79
N GLY A 268 44.18 3.34 -14.15
CA GLY A 268 42.96 3.83 -14.81
C GLY A 268 42.09 2.75 -15.47
N SER A 269 42.37 1.46 -15.22
CA SER A 269 41.52 0.33 -15.61
C SER A 269 40.85 -0.27 -14.37
N ALA A 270 39.62 -0.78 -14.49
CA ALA A 270 38.95 -1.46 -13.39
C ALA A 270 39.73 -2.70 -12.93
N VAL A 271 39.66 -3.03 -11.64
CA VAL A 271 40.25 -4.24 -11.05
C VAL A 271 39.28 -5.40 -11.30
N THR A 272 39.61 -6.24 -12.28
CA THR A 272 38.78 -7.36 -12.75
C THR A 272 39.59 -8.66 -12.91
N ASP A 273 38.92 -9.80 -12.81
CA ASP A 273 39.43 -11.11 -13.26
C ASP A 273 38.30 -11.91 -13.94
N ASP A 274 38.61 -12.70 -14.97
CA ASP A 274 37.63 -13.40 -15.81
C ASP A 274 37.71 -14.94 -15.71
N ALA A 275 36.54 -15.59 -15.65
CA ALA A 275 36.42 -17.04 -15.48
C ALA A 275 35.41 -17.67 -16.44
N ALA A 276 35.75 -18.86 -16.97
CA ALA A 276 34.80 -19.68 -17.71
C ALA A 276 33.92 -20.47 -16.73
N ILE A 277 32.65 -20.09 -16.64
CA ILE A 277 31.65 -20.72 -15.78
C ILE A 277 30.95 -21.85 -16.54
N GLN A 278 30.95 -23.05 -15.97
CA GLN A 278 30.18 -24.18 -16.49
C GLN A 278 28.91 -24.34 -15.66
N VAL A 279 27.75 -24.16 -16.28
CA VAL A 279 26.47 -24.52 -15.69
C VAL A 279 26.31 -26.02 -15.84
N GLU A 280 26.40 -26.73 -14.72
CA GLU A 280 26.05 -28.15 -14.71
C GLU A 280 24.55 -28.27 -14.96
N SER A 281 24.12 -29.28 -15.73
CA SER A 281 22.70 -29.63 -15.92
C SER A 281 22.12 -30.32 -14.65
N ALA A 282 22.32 -29.65 -13.52
CA ALA A 282 21.74 -29.92 -12.22
C ALA A 282 20.54 -28.99 -12.01
N ALA A 283 19.67 -29.37 -11.07
CA ALA A 283 18.58 -28.48 -10.69
C ALA A 283 19.13 -27.25 -9.96
N ALA A 284 18.36 -26.18 -10.02
CA ALA A 284 18.64 -24.92 -9.36
C ALA A 284 17.33 -24.35 -8.83
N VAL A 285 17.41 -23.54 -7.78
CA VAL A 285 16.30 -22.79 -7.22
C VAL A 285 16.85 -21.47 -6.69
N GLN A 286 16.04 -20.43 -6.74
CA GLN A 286 16.31 -19.14 -6.12
C GLN A 286 15.00 -18.61 -5.53
N MET A 287 15.07 -18.09 -4.32
CA MET A 287 13.95 -17.46 -3.62
C MET A 287 14.50 -16.29 -2.81
N THR A 288 14.01 -15.09 -3.10
CA THR A 288 14.40 -13.85 -2.44
C THR A 288 13.51 -13.50 -1.25
N ASP A 289 14.07 -12.70 -0.33
CA ASP A 289 13.36 -12.05 0.77
C ASP A 289 12.07 -11.39 0.28
N GLN A 290 10.93 -11.78 0.83
CA GLN A 290 9.62 -11.34 0.31
C GLN A 290 8.58 -11.13 1.41
N MET A 291 7.48 -10.51 0.99
CA MET A 291 6.28 -10.33 1.81
C MET A 291 5.14 -11.19 1.25
N THR A 292 4.36 -11.82 2.12
CA THR A 292 3.21 -12.67 1.77
C THR A 292 1.99 -12.34 2.64
N MET A 293 0.78 -12.67 2.19
CA MET A 293 -0.42 -12.72 3.04
C MET A 293 -0.58 -14.06 3.79
N GLY A 294 0.38 -14.98 3.61
CA GLY A 294 0.43 -16.29 4.26
C GLY A 294 -0.03 -17.46 3.38
N GLY A 295 -0.85 -17.23 2.36
CA GLY A 295 -1.42 -18.31 1.53
C GLY A 295 -0.53 -18.85 0.40
N SER A 296 0.47 -18.09 -0.06
CA SER A 296 1.42 -18.50 -1.10
C SER A 296 2.75 -17.74 -1.01
N VAL A 297 3.78 -18.24 -1.69
CA VAL A 297 5.05 -17.55 -1.87
C VAL A 297 5.54 -17.67 -3.31
N VAL A 298 6.39 -16.74 -3.74
CA VAL A 298 7.00 -16.73 -5.07
C VAL A 298 8.42 -17.28 -5.00
N VAL A 299 8.71 -18.26 -5.85
CA VAL A 299 10.07 -18.74 -6.13
C VAL A 299 10.53 -18.07 -7.41
N ASP A 300 11.51 -17.16 -7.31
CA ASP A 300 11.97 -16.31 -8.40
C ASP A 300 12.43 -17.11 -9.61
N PHE A 301 13.19 -18.19 -9.36
CA PHE A 301 13.69 -19.08 -10.40
C PHE A 301 13.72 -20.55 -9.92
N ALA A 302 13.32 -21.47 -10.80
CA ALA A 302 13.50 -22.90 -10.60
C ALA A 302 13.88 -23.61 -11.90
N ARG A 303 14.91 -24.46 -11.86
CA ARG A 303 15.30 -25.33 -12.99
C ARG A 303 15.23 -26.80 -12.61
N LEU A 304 14.47 -27.57 -13.37
CA LEU A 304 14.23 -29.01 -13.20
C LEU A 304 14.66 -29.72 -14.48
N ASN A 305 15.66 -30.62 -14.42
CA ASN A 305 16.20 -31.22 -15.66
C ASN A 305 15.36 -32.41 -16.15
N ASP A 306 14.82 -33.20 -15.22
CA ASP A 306 13.99 -34.37 -15.50
C ASP A 306 12.51 -34.15 -15.11
N GLY A 307 12.12 -32.89 -14.83
CA GLY A 307 10.82 -32.52 -14.26
C GLY A 307 10.71 -32.81 -12.76
N GLY A 308 9.52 -32.59 -12.19
CA GLY A 308 9.22 -32.83 -10.77
C GLY A 308 8.42 -31.69 -10.14
N PHE A 309 8.82 -31.27 -8.94
CA PHE A 309 8.10 -30.31 -8.10
C PHE A 309 9.06 -29.29 -7.50
N VAL A 310 8.55 -28.13 -7.10
CA VAL A 310 9.23 -27.22 -6.17
C VAL A 310 8.43 -27.24 -4.88
N THR A 311 9.09 -27.57 -3.76
CA THR A 311 8.50 -27.57 -2.43
C THR A 311 8.96 -26.35 -1.66
N ILE A 312 8.11 -25.86 -0.77
CA ILE A 312 8.44 -24.86 0.24
C ILE A 312 8.51 -25.58 1.57
N HIS A 313 9.60 -25.37 2.29
CA HIS A 313 9.80 -25.88 3.64
C HIS A 313 9.84 -24.74 4.65
N ASP A 314 9.34 -24.98 5.85
CA ASP A 314 9.51 -24.09 7.01
C ASP A 314 10.92 -24.20 7.62
N SER A 315 11.22 -23.34 8.61
CA SER A 315 12.52 -23.35 9.29
C SER A 315 12.81 -24.64 10.09
N SER A 316 11.83 -25.52 10.35
CA SER A 316 12.04 -26.80 11.05
C SER A 316 12.86 -27.81 10.25
N LEU A 317 12.98 -27.61 8.92
CA LEU A 317 13.93 -28.33 8.08
C LEU A 317 15.37 -28.17 8.58
N LEU A 318 15.73 -26.98 9.08
CA LEU A 318 17.08 -26.66 9.58
C LEU A 318 17.39 -27.39 10.90
N ASP A 319 16.38 -27.68 11.71
CA ASP A 319 16.45 -28.56 12.88
C ASP A 319 16.43 -30.07 12.51
N GLY A 320 16.21 -30.38 11.23
CA GLY A 320 16.31 -31.72 10.66
C GLY A 320 14.98 -32.45 10.48
N ASP A 321 13.83 -31.79 10.63
CA ASP A 321 12.53 -32.40 10.32
C ASP A 321 12.24 -32.33 8.82
N ALA A 322 12.90 -33.19 8.05
CA ALA A 322 12.79 -33.20 6.59
C ALA A 322 11.39 -33.59 6.06
N LEU A 323 10.50 -34.15 6.89
CA LEU A 323 9.15 -34.57 6.46
C LEU A 323 8.07 -33.63 6.96
N GLY A 324 8.17 -33.18 8.23
CA GLY A 324 7.20 -32.26 8.83
C GLY A 324 7.32 -30.82 8.32
N SER A 325 8.49 -30.44 7.82
CA SER A 325 8.74 -29.08 7.31
C SER A 325 8.08 -28.74 5.98
N VAL A 326 7.55 -29.70 5.21
CA VAL A 326 6.92 -29.41 3.92
C VAL A 326 5.62 -28.64 4.17
N VAL A 327 5.59 -27.36 3.80
CA VAL A 327 4.46 -26.45 4.00
C VAL A 327 3.84 -25.95 2.70
N GLY A 328 4.37 -26.34 1.53
CA GLY A 328 3.75 -26.05 0.24
C GLY A 328 4.41 -26.82 -0.90
N VAL A 329 3.65 -27.12 -1.96
CA VAL A 329 4.14 -27.92 -3.10
C VAL A 329 3.55 -27.41 -4.41
N SER A 330 4.40 -27.19 -5.41
CA SER A 330 3.94 -26.84 -6.77
C SER A 330 3.16 -27.99 -7.42
N ALA A 331 2.35 -27.67 -8.43
CA ALA A 331 1.93 -28.69 -9.39
C ALA A 331 3.15 -29.36 -10.06
N TYR A 332 2.95 -30.50 -10.72
CA TYR A 332 4.01 -31.13 -11.52
C TYR A 332 4.51 -30.19 -12.63
N LEU A 333 5.82 -30.04 -12.70
CA LEU A 333 6.53 -29.23 -13.68
C LEU A 333 7.34 -30.15 -14.62
N ASP A 334 7.15 -29.96 -15.92
CA ASP A 334 7.98 -30.57 -16.98
C ASP A 334 9.47 -30.17 -16.83
N GLY A 335 10.37 -30.91 -17.48
CA GLY A 335 11.78 -30.54 -17.53
C GLY A 335 12.02 -29.19 -18.24
N GLY A 336 12.56 -28.20 -17.53
CA GLY A 336 12.72 -26.82 -17.99
C GLY A 336 13.24 -25.86 -16.92
N SER A 337 13.22 -24.57 -17.24
CA SER A 337 13.38 -23.47 -16.27
C SER A 337 12.06 -22.70 -16.16
N TYR A 338 11.79 -22.19 -14.97
CA TYR A 338 10.59 -21.47 -14.57
C TYR A 338 11.01 -20.22 -13.83
N GLU A 339 10.30 -19.12 -14.05
CA GLU A 339 10.52 -17.81 -13.44
C GLU A 339 9.21 -17.38 -12.76
N THR A 340 9.30 -16.68 -11.62
CA THR A 340 8.14 -16.18 -10.85
C THR A 340 7.12 -17.31 -10.56
N LEU A 341 7.60 -18.45 -10.05
CA LEU A 341 6.76 -19.59 -9.73
C LEU A 341 6.06 -19.37 -8.40
N GLU A 342 4.77 -19.05 -8.44
CA GLU A 342 3.93 -19.05 -7.24
C GLU A 342 3.69 -20.49 -6.74
N VAL A 343 3.88 -20.70 -5.44
CA VAL A 343 3.61 -21.96 -4.73
C VAL A 343 2.67 -21.65 -3.57
N SER A 344 1.47 -22.23 -3.62
CA SER A 344 0.51 -22.18 -2.51
C SER A 344 1.04 -22.96 -1.30
N LEU A 345 0.76 -22.46 -0.10
CA LEU A 345 1.07 -23.16 1.15
C LEU A 345 -0.11 -24.04 1.57
N ASP A 346 0.18 -25.21 2.12
CA ASP A 346 -0.80 -26.17 2.65
C ASP A 346 -1.41 -25.70 3.98
N GLU A 347 -0.69 -24.85 4.73
CA GLU A 347 -1.13 -24.13 5.92
C GLU A 347 -0.70 -22.66 5.81
N GLU A 348 -1.58 -21.73 6.18
CA GLU A 348 -1.33 -20.29 6.04
C GLU A 348 -0.21 -19.83 7.00
N LEU A 349 0.82 -19.17 6.46
CA LEU A 349 1.90 -18.62 7.28
C LEU A 349 1.37 -17.40 8.06
N THR A 350 1.24 -17.54 9.38
CA THR A 350 0.66 -16.54 10.30
C THR A 350 1.69 -15.70 11.06
N GLU A 351 2.96 -16.11 11.05
CA GLU A 351 4.09 -15.38 11.65
C GLU A 351 5.27 -15.34 10.65
N ASN A 352 6.16 -14.35 10.76
CA ASN A 352 7.35 -14.28 9.92
C ASN A 352 8.27 -15.51 10.15
N ASP A 353 8.64 -16.21 9.08
CA ASP A 353 9.56 -17.36 9.15
C ASP A 353 10.63 -17.30 8.06
N THR A 354 11.68 -18.12 8.17
CA THR A 354 12.62 -18.39 7.09
C THR A 354 12.18 -19.64 6.34
N LEU A 355 11.64 -19.45 5.13
CA LEU A 355 11.25 -20.55 4.26
C LEU A 355 12.42 -21.00 3.39
N ILE A 356 12.37 -22.26 2.97
CA ILE A 356 13.39 -22.92 2.16
C ILE A 356 12.74 -23.54 0.93
N ALA A 357 13.02 -23.00 -0.25
CA ALA A 357 12.59 -23.59 -1.52
C ALA A 357 13.50 -24.78 -1.88
N MET A 358 12.91 -25.92 -2.29
CA MET A 358 13.65 -27.15 -2.61
C MET A 358 13.07 -27.84 -3.86
N PRO A 359 13.87 -28.07 -4.93
CA PRO A 359 13.44 -28.88 -6.06
C PRO A 359 13.38 -30.36 -5.72
N HIS A 360 12.22 -30.98 -5.94
CA HIS A 360 11.98 -32.42 -5.81
C HIS A 360 11.81 -33.09 -7.18
N ARG A 361 12.21 -34.36 -7.29
CA ARG A 361 12.05 -35.17 -8.52
C ARG A 361 10.74 -35.93 -8.48
N ASP A 362 10.08 -36.12 -9.62
CA ASP A 362 9.22 -37.29 -9.78
C ASP A 362 10.11 -38.53 -10.03
N THR A 363 10.16 -39.43 -9.05
CA THR A 363 11.02 -40.63 -9.08
C THR A 363 10.26 -41.90 -9.45
N ASN A 364 8.94 -41.88 -9.37
CA ASN A 364 8.05 -43.04 -9.53
C ASN A 364 7.27 -42.97 -10.86
N GLY A 365 7.20 -41.80 -11.49
CA GLY A 365 6.51 -41.48 -12.74
C GLY A 365 5.00 -41.33 -12.57
N THR A 366 4.53 -40.79 -11.43
CA THR A 366 3.10 -40.61 -11.13
C THR A 366 2.58 -39.20 -11.39
N GLU A 367 3.46 -38.20 -11.55
CA GLU A 367 3.11 -36.77 -11.58
C GLU A 367 2.40 -36.29 -10.28
N THR A 368 2.50 -37.07 -9.18
CA THR A 368 2.03 -36.72 -7.82
C THR A 368 3.20 -36.65 -6.84
N TYR A 369 3.14 -35.75 -5.86
CA TYR A 369 4.19 -35.60 -4.86
C TYR A 369 4.01 -36.59 -3.71
N ASP A 370 4.75 -37.70 -3.74
CA ASP A 370 4.57 -38.79 -2.77
C ASP A 370 5.61 -38.78 -1.62
N PHE A 371 6.48 -37.76 -1.53
CA PHE A 371 7.63 -37.73 -0.59
C PHE A 371 7.22 -37.90 0.88
N VAL A 372 6.21 -37.15 1.34
CA VAL A 372 5.73 -37.21 2.73
C VAL A 372 5.02 -38.53 3.02
N GLU A 373 4.07 -38.96 2.17
CA GLU A 373 3.33 -40.22 2.35
C GLU A 373 4.27 -41.45 2.39
N THR A 374 5.34 -41.42 1.60
CA THR A 374 6.29 -42.55 1.48
C THR A 374 7.44 -42.52 2.49
N GLU A 375 7.42 -41.61 3.47
CA GLU A 375 8.52 -41.38 4.44
C GLU A 375 9.88 -41.13 3.73
N GLY A 376 9.86 -40.37 2.63
CA GLY A 376 11.01 -40.10 1.76
C GLY A 376 11.43 -41.27 0.85
N GLY A 377 10.59 -42.28 0.71
CA GLY A 377 10.82 -43.46 -0.15
C GLY A 377 10.66 -43.19 -1.64
N ALA A 378 9.82 -42.21 -1.99
CA ALA A 378 9.68 -41.61 -3.30
C ALA A 378 10.04 -40.11 -3.24
N ASP A 379 10.24 -39.55 -4.41
CA ASP A 379 10.23 -38.12 -4.75
C ASP A 379 11.18 -37.25 -3.94
N GLY A 380 12.27 -37.84 -3.46
CA GLY A 380 13.32 -37.12 -2.74
C GLY A 380 13.99 -36.02 -3.59
N PRO A 381 14.64 -35.05 -2.93
CA PRO A 381 15.10 -33.82 -3.55
C PRO A 381 16.21 -34.00 -4.58
N TYR A 382 16.32 -33.05 -5.51
CA TYR A 382 17.50 -32.88 -6.34
C TYR A 382 18.73 -32.62 -5.45
N VAL A 383 19.88 -33.15 -5.87
CA VAL A 383 21.11 -33.15 -5.07
C VAL A 383 22.28 -32.63 -5.90
N PHE A 384 23.00 -31.66 -5.37
CA PHE A 384 24.23 -31.09 -5.93
C PHE A 384 25.32 -31.01 -4.85
N GLY A 385 26.59 -31.17 -5.22
CA GLY A 385 27.72 -31.15 -4.26
C GLY A 385 27.71 -32.26 -3.17
N GLY A 386 26.65 -33.06 -3.06
CA GLY A 386 26.40 -34.02 -1.98
C GLY A 386 25.32 -33.61 -0.98
N GLY A 387 24.71 -32.43 -1.13
CA GLY A 387 23.54 -31.96 -0.37
C GLY A 387 22.31 -31.77 -1.27
N ALA A 388 21.14 -31.52 -0.67
CA ALA A 388 19.96 -31.10 -1.43
C ALA A 388 20.22 -29.74 -2.10
N VAL A 389 19.56 -29.49 -3.24
CA VAL A 389 19.50 -28.15 -3.84
C VAL A 389 18.43 -27.38 -3.09
N THR A 390 18.81 -26.28 -2.45
CA THR A 390 17.92 -25.44 -1.64
C THR A 390 18.32 -23.98 -1.78
N ASP A 391 17.36 -23.08 -1.64
CA ASP A 391 17.62 -21.67 -1.35
C ASP A 391 16.70 -21.18 -0.22
N THR A 392 17.10 -20.15 0.52
CA THR A 392 16.45 -19.76 1.78
C THR A 392 16.11 -18.27 1.81
N ALA A 393 14.83 -17.96 2.06
CA ALA A 393 14.33 -16.59 2.14
C ALA A 393 13.64 -16.31 3.48
N PRO A 394 13.97 -15.20 4.16
CA PRO A 394 13.08 -14.56 5.11
C PRO A 394 11.76 -14.18 4.43
N VAL A 395 10.64 -14.67 4.96
CA VAL A 395 9.29 -14.37 4.48
C VAL A 395 8.55 -13.62 5.58
N THR A 396 8.14 -12.39 5.28
CA THR A 396 7.40 -11.53 6.20
C THR A 396 5.91 -11.60 5.89
N VAL A 397 5.09 -11.89 6.90
CA VAL A 397 3.63 -11.87 6.76
C VAL A 397 3.14 -10.43 6.84
N LYS A 398 2.37 -10.01 5.83
CA LYS A 398 1.63 -8.76 5.76
C LYS A 398 0.24 -8.92 6.36
N GLY A 399 -0.35 -7.79 6.77
CA GLY A 399 -1.78 -7.73 7.07
C GLY A 399 -2.10 -7.59 8.55
N THR A 400 -1.75 -6.44 9.15
CA THR A 400 -2.64 -5.90 10.19
C THR A 400 -3.75 -5.12 9.48
N ALA A 401 -4.77 -5.83 9.01
CA ALA A 401 -6.03 -5.15 8.77
C ALA A 401 -6.51 -4.55 10.09
N THR A 402 -7.20 -3.43 10.02
CA THR A 402 -7.84 -2.81 11.19
C THR A 402 -9.28 -2.51 10.84
N VAL A 403 -10.19 -2.73 11.77
CA VAL A 403 -11.58 -2.32 11.64
C VAL A 403 -12.00 -1.60 12.91
N THR A 404 -12.93 -0.66 12.79
CA THR A 404 -13.54 0.02 13.93
C THR A 404 -15.00 0.28 13.62
N ILE A 405 -15.88 -0.15 14.51
CA ILE A 405 -17.32 0.11 14.44
C ILE A 405 -17.77 0.65 15.80
N SER A 406 -18.51 1.75 15.77
CA SER A 406 -19.00 2.43 16.98
C SER A 406 -20.49 2.16 17.20
N ASP A 407 -20.92 2.15 18.46
CA ASP A 407 -22.34 2.09 18.88
C ASP A 407 -23.16 3.12 18.10
N GLN A 408 -24.25 2.68 17.46
CA GLN A 408 -25.00 3.51 16.53
C GLN A 408 -26.52 3.21 16.51
N GLN A 409 -27.25 4.10 15.84
CA GLN A 409 -28.68 3.93 15.52
C GLN A 409 -28.85 3.70 14.03
N THR A 410 -29.52 2.61 13.65
CA THR A 410 -29.83 2.21 12.28
C THR A 410 -31.32 2.40 11.97
N ASP A 411 -31.68 2.43 10.67
CA ASP A 411 -33.05 2.23 10.19
C ASP A 411 -33.43 0.75 10.02
N GLY A 412 -32.50 -0.16 10.38
CA GLY A 412 -32.61 -1.60 10.23
C GLY A 412 -32.01 -2.14 8.93
N THR A 413 -31.62 -1.29 7.98
CA THR A 413 -31.20 -1.70 6.63
C THR A 413 -29.76 -1.37 6.28
N THR A 414 -29.11 -0.46 7.03
CA THR A 414 -27.73 -0.03 6.79
C THR A 414 -26.97 0.20 8.10
N VAL A 415 -25.65 -0.03 8.08
CA VAL A 415 -24.75 0.28 9.20
C VAL A 415 -23.48 0.96 8.71
N VAL A 416 -22.87 1.78 9.55
CA VAL A 416 -21.63 2.50 9.25
C VAL A 416 -20.46 1.88 10.01
N VAL A 417 -19.47 1.37 9.28
CA VAL A 417 -18.14 1.05 9.83
C VAL A 417 -17.34 2.35 9.88
N GLU A 418 -16.89 2.76 11.07
CA GLU A 418 -16.25 4.06 11.31
C GLU A 418 -14.94 4.19 10.54
N SER A 419 -14.11 3.15 10.58
CA SER A 419 -12.92 3.04 9.75
C SER A 419 -12.49 1.61 9.49
N THR A 420 -11.87 1.36 8.35
CA THR A 420 -11.15 0.12 8.06
C THR A 420 -9.83 0.41 7.34
N THR A 421 -8.84 -0.45 7.47
CA THR A 421 -7.65 -0.47 6.61
C THR A 421 -7.43 -1.89 6.11
N LEU A 422 -7.38 -2.02 4.78
CA LEU A 422 -7.17 -3.26 4.05
C LEU A 422 -5.88 -3.10 3.24
N GLU A 423 -4.76 -3.68 3.70
CA GLU A 423 -3.46 -3.45 3.06
C GLU A 423 -3.36 -4.01 1.64
N ASP A 424 -4.13 -5.06 1.33
CA ASP A 424 -4.21 -5.68 0.00
C ASP A 424 -5.66 -5.81 -0.52
N GLY A 425 -6.59 -5.00 0.01
CA GLY A 425 -7.99 -4.90 -0.44
C GLY A 425 -8.91 -6.01 0.06
N GLY A 426 -10.04 -6.24 -0.62
CA GLY A 426 -11.04 -7.26 -0.25
C GLY A 426 -12.37 -6.66 0.18
N PHE A 427 -12.93 -7.11 1.29
CA PHE A 427 -14.29 -6.79 1.74
C PHE A 427 -14.33 -6.43 3.23
N VAL A 428 -15.38 -5.75 3.67
CA VAL A 428 -15.79 -5.71 5.07
C VAL A 428 -17.17 -6.34 5.18
N THR A 429 -17.29 -7.35 6.03
CA THR A 429 -18.54 -8.02 6.37
C THR A 429 -19.07 -7.48 7.70
N VAL A 430 -20.38 -7.63 7.88
CA VAL A 430 -21.08 -7.38 9.13
C VAL A 430 -21.70 -8.71 9.55
N HIS A 431 -21.34 -9.14 10.75
CA HIS A 431 -21.85 -10.35 11.37
C HIS A 431 -22.81 -10.02 12.51
N ASP A 432 -23.83 -10.85 12.70
CA ASP A 432 -24.68 -10.84 13.89
C ASP A 432 -23.98 -11.47 15.11
N SER A 433 -24.69 -11.48 16.24
CA SER A 433 -24.18 -12.05 17.48
C SER A 433 -23.95 -13.59 17.45
N THR A 434 -24.48 -14.33 16.47
CA THR A 434 -24.32 -15.79 16.36
C THR A 434 -22.90 -16.21 15.96
N LEU A 435 -22.11 -15.29 15.42
CA LEU A 435 -20.66 -15.46 15.22
C LEU A 435 -19.96 -15.85 16.53
N LEU A 436 -20.38 -15.27 17.66
CA LEU A 436 -19.80 -15.52 18.99
C LEU A 436 -20.14 -16.92 19.53
N ASP A 437 -21.23 -17.53 19.04
CA ASP A 437 -21.58 -18.94 19.31
C ASP A 437 -20.91 -19.92 18.31
N GLY A 438 -20.16 -19.39 17.34
CA GLY A 438 -19.34 -20.14 16.39
C GLY A 438 -19.96 -20.37 15.01
N ASP A 439 -21.08 -19.70 14.68
CA ASP A 439 -21.70 -19.80 13.34
C ASP A 439 -21.09 -18.78 12.37
N ALA A 440 -19.85 -19.01 11.96
CA ALA A 440 -19.12 -18.07 11.10
C ALA A 440 -19.74 -17.84 9.71
N LEU A 441 -20.48 -18.82 9.18
CA LEU A 441 -21.11 -18.73 7.85
C LEU A 441 -22.53 -18.15 7.94
N GLY A 442 -23.32 -18.57 8.94
CA GLY A 442 -24.71 -18.14 9.11
C GLY A 442 -24.86 -16.72 9.67
N SER A 443 -23.85 -16.21 10.37
CA SER A 443 -23.88 -14.88 10.98
C SER A 443 -23.70 -13.70 10.00
N VAL A 444 -23.31 -13.93 8.74
CA VAL A 444 -23.07 -12.85 7.78
C VAL A 444 -24.41 -12.18 7.41
N VAL A 445 -24.65 -10.98 7.92
CA VAL A 445 -25.88 -10.18 7.68
C VAL A 445 -25.66 -9.01 6.72
N GLY A 446 -24.42 -8.67 6.36
CA GLY A 446 -24.12 -7.66 5.35
C GLY A 446 -22.68 -7.74 4.83
N VAL A 447 -22.45 -7.22 3.63
CA VAL A 447 -21.13 -7.19 2.99
C VAL A 447 -20.93 -5.93 2.15
N SER A 448 -19.72 -5.37 2.17
CA SER A 448 -19.34 -4.27 1.29
C SER A 448 -19.19 -4.72 -0.16
N ALA A 449 -19.18 -3.77 -1.11
CA ALA A 449 -18.54 -4.04 -2.40
C ALA A 449 -17.03 -4.32 -2.19
N TYR A 450 -16.36 -4.86 -3.22
CA TYR A 450 -14.90 -4.95 -3.23
C TYR A 450 -14.27 -3.57 -3.00
N LEU A 451 -13.25 -3.53 -2.14
CA LEU A 451 -12.47 -2.38 -1.77
C LEU A 451 -11.02 -2.60 -2.20
N ASP A 452 -10.47 -1.66 -2.97
CA ASP A 452 -9.04 -1.63 -3.31
C ASP A 452 -8.16 -1.56 -2.04
N PRO A 453 -6.86 -1.91 -2.13
CA PRO A 453 -5.87 -1.65 -1.08
C PRO A 453 -5.91 -0.19 -0.56
N GLY A 454 -6.13 0.00 0.74
CA GLY A 454 -6.16 1.33 1.36
C GLY A 454 -6.89 1.43 2.71
N SER A 455 -7.03 2.67 3.19
CA SER A 455 -7.83 3.01 4.37
C SER A 455 -9.13 3.71 3.96
N TYR A 456 -10.23 3.34 4.63
CA TYR A 456 -11.58 3.82 4.40
C TYR A 456 -12.17 4.36 5.70
N GLU A 457 -12.98 5.41 5.61
CA GLU A 457 -13.70 6.04 6.73
C GLU A 457 -15.18 6.12 6.40
N ALA A 458 -16.05 5.95 7.41
CA ALA A 458 -17.52 6.03 7.30
C ALA A 458 -18.09 5.17 6.15
N LEU A 459 -17.71 3.89 6.13
CA LEU A 459 -18.17 2.92 5.13
C LEU A 459 -19.60 2.47 5.47
N GLU A 460 -20.57 2.92 4.68
CA GLU A 460 -21.95 2.42 4.72
C GLU A 460 -22.02 1.02 4.09
N ILE A 461 -22.51 0.05 4.87
CA ILE A 461 -22.76 -1.34 4.45
C ILE A 461 -24.27 -1.58 4.50
N SER A 462 -24.84 -2.05 3.39
CA SER A 462 -26.21 -2.53 3.33
C SER A 462 -26.32 -3.91 3.99
N LEU A 463 -27.36 -4.10 4.80
CA LEU A 463 -27.67 -5.40 5.38
C LEU A 463 -28.56 -6.20 4.42
N GLU A 464 -28.22 -7.47 4.20
CA GLU A 464 -29.00 -8.43 3.42
C GLU A 464 -30.18 -8.99 4.23
N GLU A 465 -30.00 -9.12 5.54
CA GLU A 465 -31.04 -9.40 6.53
C GLU A 465 -31.23 -8.17 7.44
N ALA A 466 -32.45 -7.65 7.52
CA ALA A 466 -32.73 -6.41 8.22
C ALA A 466 -32.78 -6.60 9.74
N VAL A 467 -32.10 -5.72 10.47
CA VAL A 467 -32.06 -5.72 11.93
C VAL A 467 -33.32 -5.04 12.45
N THR A 468 -34.12 -5.79 13.22
CA THR A 468 -35.46 -5.38 13.68
C THR A 468 -35.55 -5.13 15.19
N GLU A 469 -34.56 -5.60 15.95
CA GLU A 469 -34.41 -5.40 17.39
C GLU A 469 -32.98 -4.86 17.68
N ASP A 470 -32.76 -4.28 18.86
CA ASP A 470 -31.43 -3.84 19.29
C ASP A 470 -30.48 -5.05 19.48
N GLU A 471 -29.33 -5.08 18.79
CA GLU A 471 -28.37 -6.18 18.90
C GLU A 471 -26.90 -5.76 18.78
N THR A 472 -25.98 -6.68 19.12
CA THR A 472 -24.55 -6.49 18.90
C THR A 472 -24.18 -6.95 17.49
N LEU A 473 -23.64 -6.05 16.65
CA LEU A 473 -23.07 -6.40 15.36
C LEU A 473 -21.54 -6.33 15.37
N ILE A 474 -20.92 -7.17 14.55
CA ILE A 474 -19.46 -7.37 14.52
C ILE A 474 -18.96 -7.11 13.10
N ALA A 475 -18.10 -6.11 12.92
CA ALA A 475 -17.45 -5.83 11.65
C ALA A 475 -16.18 -6.67 11.51
N MET A 476 -15.99 -7.32 10.36
CA MET A 476 -14.85 -8.19 10.08
C MET A 476 -14.30 -7.92 8.66
N PRO A 477 -13.00 -7.58 8.51
CA PRO A 477 -12.36 -7.55 7.20
C PRO A 477 -12.16 -8.95 6.61
N HIS A 478 -12.52 -9.13 5.35
CA HIS A 478 -12.28 -10.34 4.56
C HIS A 478 -11.36 -10.03 3.36
N ARG A 479 -10.57 -11.02 2.96
CA ARG A 479 -9.63 -10.94 1.83
C ARG A 479 -10.34 -11.35 0.54
N ASP A 480 -9.91 -10.84 -0.62
CA ASP A 480 -10.19 -11.50 -1.90
C ASP A 480 -9.04 -12.50 -2.15
N THR A 481 -9.27 -13.75 -1.76
CA THR A 481 -8.24 -14.80 -1.78
C THR A 481 -8.05 -15.44 -3.15
N ASN A 482 -9.03 -15.26 -4.04
CA ASN A 482 -9.07 -15.94 -5.33
C ASN A 482 -8.92 -14.96 -6.51
N GLY A 483 -8.90 -13.65 -6.22
CA GLY A 483 -8.63 -12.56 -7.16
C GLY A 483 -9.77 -12.29 -8.13
N ASN A 484 -11.02 -12.52 -7.73
CA ASN A 484 -12.19 -12.39 -8.61
C ASN A 484 -13.09 -11.18 -8.32
N GLU A 485 -12.77 -10.37 -7.30
CA GLU A 485 -13.51 -9.18 -6.85
C GLU A 485 -14.98 -9.46 -6.40
N MET A 486 -15.32 -10.71 -6.10
CA MET A 486 -16.62 -11.16 -5.57
C MET A 486 -16.42 -11.85 -4.22
N TYR A 487 -17.40 -11.72 -3.32
CA TYR A 487 -17.32 -12.30 -1.98
C TYR A 487 -17.88 -13.73 -1.98
N ASP A 488 -16.99 -14.73 -1.96
CA ASP A 488 -17.32 -16.15 -2.13
C ASP A 488 -17.33 -16.94 -0.80
N PHE A 489 -17.02 -16.32 0.35
CA PHE A 489 -16.86 -17.00 1.66
C PHE A 489 -18.03 -17.92 2.03
N VAL A 490 -19.27 -17.43 1.90
CA VAL A 490 -20.47 -18.21 2.26
C VAL A 490 -20.76 -19.31 1.23
N GLU A 491 -20.59 -19.05 -0.08
CA GLU A 491 -20.83 -20.06 -1.13
C GLU A 491 -19.78 -21.19 -1.11
N THR A 492 -18.55 -20.88 -0.70
CA THR A 492 -17.42 -21.83 -0.66
C THR A 492 -17.23 -22.53 0.69
N GLU A 493 -18.18 -22.39 1.62
CA GLU A 493 -18.10 -22.90 3.00
C GLU A 493 -16.81 -22.45 3.73
N GLY A 494 -16.35 -21.22 3.45
CA GLY A 494 -15.13 -20.62 4.01
C GLY A 494 -13.81 -21.00 3.31
N SER A 495 -13.87 -21.69 2.17
CA SER A 495 -12.67 -22.11 1.42
C SER A 495 -12.05 -20.97 0.60
N ALA A 496 -12.84 -19.96 0.26
CA ALA A 496 -12.38 -18.69 -0.26
C ALA A 496 -12.75 -17.57 0.71
N ASP A 497 -12.04 -16.45 0.56
CA ASP A 497 -12.32 -15.14 1.11
C ASP A 497 -12.44 -15.14 2.63
N GLY A 498 -11.52 -15.88 3.26
CA GLY A 498 -11.36 -15.89 4.70
C GLY A 498 -11.02 -14.51 5.28
N PRO A 499 -11.30 -14.32 6.58
CA PRO A 499 -11.02 -13.06 7.26
C PRO A 499 -9.53 -12.72 7.26
N TYR A 500 -9.21 -11.44 7.43
CA TYR A 500 -7.88 -11.04 7.84
C TYR A 500 -7.62 -11.53 9.28
N ILE A 501 -6.44 -12.12 9.49
CA ILE A 501 -6.00 -12.68 10.78
C ILE A 501 -4.88 -11.82 11.36
N SER A 502 -4.90 -11.56 12.67
CA SER A 502 -3.83 -10.88 13.41
C SER A 502 -3.60 -11.58 14.74
N ASP A 503 -2.35 -11.84 15.12
CA ASP A 503 -1.97 -12.62 16.32
C ASP A 503 -2.67 -14.00 16.44
N GLY A 504 -3.11 -14.58 15.31
CA GLY A 504 -3.82 -15.86 15.22
C GLY A 504 -5.34 -15.80 15.41
N ASP A 505 -5.91 -14.63 15.69
CA ASP A 505 -7.35 -14.39 15.79
C ASP A 505 -7.85 -13.54 14.61
N ALA A 506 -9.13 -13.63 14.26
CA ALA A 506 -9.72 -12.79 13.21
C ALA A 506 -9.76 -11.32 13.63
N VAL A 507 -9.43 -10.41 12.69
CA VAL A 507 -9.56 -8.96 12.91
C VAL A 507 -11.05 -8.62 12.99
N VAL A 508 -11.51 -8.21 14.17
CA VAL A 508 -12.90 -7.83 14.41
C VAL A 508 -13.01 -6.62 15.33
N ASP A 509 -14.11 -5.89 15.21
CA ASP A 509 -14.59 -4.95 16.22
C ASP A 509 -16.13 -5.04 16.32
N SER A 510 -16.70 -4.68 17.46
CA SER A 510 -18.13 -4.91 17.76
C SER A 510 -18.82 -3.69 18.34
N ALA A 511 -20.04 -3.42 17.90
CA ALA A 511 -20.85 -2.29 18.34
C ALA A 511 -22.26 -2.71 18.76
N GLU A 512 -22.84 -2.00 19.73
CA GLU A 512 -24.27 -2.08 20.02
C GLU A 512 -25.03 -1.25 18.97
N VAL A 513 -25.84 -1.93 18.16
CA VAL A 513 -26.63 -1.32 17.10
C VAL A 513 -28.10 -1.30 17.53
N THR A 514 -28.64 -0.09 17.65
CA THR A 514 -30.01 0.15 18.11
C THR A 514 -30.90 0.54 16.93
N VAL A 515 -32.12 -0.01 16.87
CA VAL A 515 -33.04 0.26 15.75
C VAL A 515 -33.85 1.52 16.05
N ARG A 516 -33.94 2.44 15.08
CA ARG A 516 -34.76 3.65 15.21
C ARG A 516 -36.23 3.30 15.38
N GLY A 517 -36.85 4.00 16.32
CA GLY A 517 -37.76 3.39 17.28
C GLY A 517 -39.11 2.94 16.73
N GLY A 518 -39.80 2.18 17.56
CA GLY A 518 -41.12 1.63 17.25
C GLY A 518 -42.23 2.68 17.25
N ALA A 519 -43.43 2.23 16.88
CA ALA A 519 -44.64 2.97 17.16
C ALA A 519 -45.72 2.06 17.74
N THR A 520 -46.65 2.67 18.47
CA THR A 520 -47.93 2.02 18.83
C THR A 520 -49.09 2.92 18.41
N VAL A 521 -50.25 2.31 18.16
CA VAL A 521 -51.50 3.00 17.90
C VAL A 521 -52.62 2.20 18.56
N SER A 522 -53.70 2.88 18.97
CA SER A 522 -54.94 2.21 19.33
C SER A 522 -56.16 3.04 18.92
N LEU A 523 -57.18 2.36 18.43
CA LEU A 523 -58.40 2.92 17.88
C LEU A 523 -59.60 2.05 18.33
N SER A 524 -60.51 2.61 19.13
CA SER A 524 -61.74 1.93 19.54
C SER A 524 -62.94 2.24 18.64
N ASP A 525 -63.90 1.31 18.60
CA ASP A 525 -65.26 1.51 18.06
C ASP A 525 -65.87 2.83 18.57
N GLN A 526 -66.31 3.69 17.65
CA GLN A 526 -66.78 5.04 17.99
C GLN A 526 -67.88 5.56 17.05
N GLU A 527 -68.63 6.55 17.54
CA GLU A 527 -69.61 7.30 16.76
C GLU A 527 -68.98 8.64 16.35
N THR A 528 -69.03 9.00 15.07
CA THR A 528 -68.50 10.27 14.52
C THR A 528 -69.62 11.20 14.05
N ASP A 529 -69.30 12.50 13.91
CA ASP A 529 -70.11 13.48 13.18
C ASP A 529 -69.87 13.46 11.66
N GLY A 530 -68.93 12.62 11.20
CA GLY A 530 -68.57 12.41 9.80
C GLY A 530 -67.33 13.18 9.36
N MET A 531 -66.78 14.10 10.18
CA MET A 531 -65.65 14.97 9.79
C MET A 531 -64.33 14.65 10.51
N THR A 532 -64.38 13.95 11.66
CA THR A 532 -63.18 13.62 12.45
C THR A 532 -63.26 12.23 13.07
N VAL A 533 -62.10 11.64 13.35
CA VAL A 533 -61.94 10.36 14.07
C VAL A 533 -60.99 10.57 15.24
N ILE A 534 -61.28 9.98 16.39
CA ILE A 534 -60.40 10.07 17.57
C ILE A 534 -59.57 8.78 17.68
N VAL A 535 -58.25 8.91 17.58
CA VAL A 535 -57.30 7.85 17.92
C VAL A 535 -57.09 7.88 19.43
N ASP A 536 -57.33 6.77 20.12
CA ASP A 536 -57.32 6.71 21.59
C ASP A 536 -55.93 7.02 22.17
N SER A 537 -54.90 6.40 21.58
CA SER A 537 -53.51 6.66 21.91
C SER A 537 -52.58 6.31 20.76
N THR A 538 -51.46 7.02 20.64
CA THR A 538 -50.32 6.61 19.82
C THR A 538 -49.02 6.96 20.53
N GLU A 539 -47.97 6.18 20.30
CA GLU A 539 -46.61 6.49 20.73
C GLU A 539 -45.71 6.41 19.50
N LEU A 540 -44.93 7.47 19.24
CA LEU A 540 -44.04 7.60 18.10
C LEU A 540 -42.64 7.92 18.63
N GLU A 541 -41.69 7.00 18.54
CA GLU A 541 -40.36 7.25 19.11
C GLU A 541 -39.51 8.25 18.30
N ASP A 542 -39.71 8.33 16.98
CA ASP A 542 -39.05 9.31 16.09
C ASP A 542 -39.97 10.45 15.59
N GLY A 543 -41.27 10.40 15.92
CA GLY A 543 -42.27 11.32 15.39
C GLY A 543 -42.60 11.07 13.91
N GLY A 544 -43.63 11.77 13.41
CA GLY A 544 -44.18 11.51 12.08
C GLY A 544 -45.67 11.86 12.03
N PHE A 545 -46.47 10.95 11.48
CA PHE A 545 -47.90 11.16 11.23
C PHE A 545 -48.72 9.97 11.73
N VAL A 546 -50.01 10.19 12.00
CA VAL A 546 -51.01 9.12 12.10
C VAL A 546 -52.02 9.32 10.99
N THR A 547 -52.19 8.31 10.16
CA THR A 547 -53.19 8.26 9.10
C THR A 547 -54.40 7.45 9.53
N ILE A 548 -55.52 7.73 8.88
CA ILE A 548 -56.73 6.90 8.92
C ILE A 548 -56.92 6.35 7.52
N HIS A 549 -56.99 5.02 7.43
CA HIS A 549 -57.31 4.30 6.21
C HIS A 549 -58.75 3.76 6.26
N ASP A 550 -59.40 3.70 5.10
CA ASP A 550 -60.68 3.01 4.93
C ASP A 550 -60.50 1.49 4.74
N SER A 551 -61.63 0.78 4.62
CA SER A 551 -61.64 -0.68 4.47
C SER A 551 -60.99 -1.20 3.17
N SER A 552 -60.69 -0.35 2.18
CA SER A 552 -60.00 -0.74 0.94
C SER A 552 -58.51 -1.05 1.13
N LEU A 553 -57.91 -0.63 2.26
CA LEU A 553 -56.57 -1.07 2.67
C LEU A 553 -56.50 -2.60 2.78
N LEU A 554 -57.55 -3.25 3.29
CA LEU A 554 -57.64 -4.71 3.46
C LEU A 554 -57.78 -5.46 2.12
N ASP A 555 -58.29 -4.79 1.08
CA ASP A 555 -58.31 -5.27 -0.31
C ASP A 555 -56.98 -4.99 -1.05
N GLY A 556 -56.04 -4.30 -0.39
CA GLY A 556 -54.67 -4.05 -0.86
C GLY A 556 -54.42 -2.69 -1.51
N ASP A 557 -55.36 -1.73 -1.42
CA ASP A 557 -55.16 -0.37 -1.93
C ASP A 557 -54.47 0.53 -0.89
N ALA A 558 -53.16 0.35 -0.71
CA ALA A 558 -52.41 1.05 0.34
C ALA A 558 -52.37 2.58 0.18
N VAL A 559 -52.41 3.10 -1.05
CA VAL A 559 -52.36 4.54 -1.33
C VAL A 559 -53.75 5.15 -1.43
N GLY A 560 -54.70 4.47 -2.07
CA GLY A 560 -56.05 4.97 -2.28
C GLY A 560 -56.94 4.92 -1.03
N SER A 561 -56.56 4.13 -0.02
CA SER A 561 -57.31 4.00 1.24
C SER A 561 -57.10 5.12 2.24
N VAL A 562 -56.09 6.00 2.09
CA VAL A 562 -55.85 7.12 3.01
C VAL A 562 -57.03 8.11 2.92
N VAL A 563 -57.78 8.24 4.02
CA VAL A 563 -58.97 9.12 4.12
C VAL A 563 -58.84 10.22 5.18
N GLY A 564 -57.71 10.27 5.90
CA GLY A 564 -57.37 11.36 6.81
C GLY A 564 -55.95 11.24 7.35
N VAL A 565 -55.37 12.36 7.79
CA VAL A 565 -53.99 12.43 8.29
C VAL A 565 -53.81 13.50 9.38
N SER A 566 -52.96 13.23 10.36
CA SER A 566 -52.57 14.21 11.38
C SER A 566 -51.67 15.32 10.82
N GLU A 567 -51.55 16.44 11.55
CA GLU A 567 -50.35 17.27 11.42
C GLU A 567 -49.10 16.47 11.88
N TYR A 568 -47.90 16.93 11.55
CA TYR A 568 -46.65 16.31 12.04
C TYR A 568 -46.61 16.31 13.57
N LEU A 569 -46.39 15.14 14.15
CA LEU A 569 -46.23 14.88 15.57
C LEU A 569 -44.73 14.73 15.90
N GLU A 570 -44.25 15.45 16.91
CA GLU A 570 -42.90 15.25 17.45
C GLU A 570 -42.79 13.90 18.19
N PRO A 571 -41.57 13.36 18.41
CA PRO A 571 -41.35 12.20 19.28
C PRO A 571 -42.12 12.24 20.61
N GLY A 572 -42.86 11.18 20.93
CA GLY A 572 -43.56 11.00 22.20
C GLY A 572 -44.90 10.29 22.10
N SER A 573 -45.60 10.24 23.25
CA SER A 573 -46.92 9.62 23.39
C SER A 573 -48.05 10.66 23.38
N TYR A 574 -49.11 10.35 22.65
CA TYR A 574 -50.31 11.18 22.44
C TYR A 574 -51.56 10.40 22.84
N GLU A 575 -52.56 11.07 23.41
CA GLU A 575 -53.86 10.49 23.80
C GLU A 575 -55.00 11.32 23.21
N SER A 576 -56.09 10.67 22.79
CA SER A 576 -57.31 11.31 22.25
C SER A 576 -57.02 12.28 21.10
N LEU A 577 -56.29 11.81 20.09
CA LEU A 577 -55.88 12.59 18.93
C LEU A 577 -57.01 12.67 17.90
N GLU A 578 -57.54 13.88 17.68
CA GLU A 578 -58.53 14.16 16.63
C GLU A 578 -57.84 14.23 15.26
N ILE A 579 -58.15 13.28 14.37
CA ILE A 579 -57.71 13.26 12.97
C ILE A 579 -58.84 13.80 12.08
N PRO A 580 -58.59 14.84 11.26
CA PRO A 580 -59.55 15.29 10.25
C PRO A 580 -59.62 14.29 9.09
N LEU A 581 -60.80 14.09 8.55
CA LEU A 581 -61.01 13.31 7.33
C LEU A 581 -61.04 14.23 6.09
N ASP A 582 -60.48 13.75 4.98
CA ASP A 582 -60.39 14.49 3.72
C ASP A 582 -61.76 14.60 3.02
N GLU A 583 -62.63 13.59 3.20
CA GLU A 583 -64.03 13.61 2.77
C GLU A 583 -64.98 13.24 3.95
N GLU A 584 -66.19 13.80 3.93
CA GLU A 584 -67.22 13.54 4.97
C GLU A 584 -67.72 12.09 4.89
N MET A 585 -67.55 11.33 5.98
CA MET A 585 -68.15 10.00 6.10
C MET A 585 -69.68 10.13 6.17
N THR A 586 -70.36 9.50 5.20
CA THR A 586 -71.84 9.51 5.10
C THR A 586 -72.48 8.16 5.40
N ALA A 587 -71.67 7.15 5.72
CA ALA A 587 -72.09 5.79 6.08
C ALA A 587 -71.08 5.18 7.07
N ASP A 588 -71.53 4.17 7.82
CA ASP A 588 -70.68 3.39 8.73
C ASP A 588 -69.64 2.58 7.94
N ASP A 589 -68.39 2.54 8.41
CA ASP A 589 -67.29 1.76 7.81
C ASP A 589 -66.31 1.25 8.89
N THR A 590 -65.41 0.34 8.51
CA THR A 590 -64.23 -0.02 9.30
C THR A 590 -63.09 0.90 8.92
N LEU A 591 -62.55 1.61 9.90
CA LEU A 591 -61.38 2.49 9.74
C LEU A 591 -60.17 1.90 10.45
N ILE A 592 -58.99 2.16 9.91
CA ILE A 592 -57.71 1.58 10.35
C ILE A 592 -56.74 2.73 10.63
N ALA A 593 -56.31 2.90 11.87
CA ALA A 593 -55.28 3.88 12.21
C ALA A 593 -53.88 3.30 11.96
N MET A 594 -52.99 4.06 11.32
CA MET A 594 -51.64 3.63 10.97
C MET A 594 -50.62 4.76 11.24
N PRO A 595 -49.58 4.54 12.06
CA PRO A 595 -48.47 5.49 12.16
C PRO A 595 -47.57 5.45 10.93
N HIS A 596 -47.16 6.62 10.44
CA HIS A 596 -46.21 6.83 9.36
C HIS A 596 -45.00 7.65 9.83
N ARG A 597 -43.82 7.35 9.31
CA ARG A 597 -42.56 8.05 9.60
C ARG A 597 -42.43 9.30 8.71
N ASP A 598 -41.69 10.32 9.14
CA ASP A 598 -41.20 11.41 8.27
C ASP A 598 -39.85 10.98 7.68
N THR A 599 -39.86 10.18 6.61
CA THR A 599 -38.62 9.50 6.13
C THR A 599 -37.68 10.45 5.40
N ASN A 600 -38.17 11.59 4.96
CA ASN A 600 -37.38 12.60 4.25
C ASN A 600 -37.06 13.84 5.10
N GLY A 601 -37.64 13.95 6.30
CA GLY A 601 -37.36 14.99 7.30
C GLY A 601 -37.97 16.35 6.99
N ASN A 602 -38.96 16.43 6.09
CA ASN A 602 -39.55 17.70 5.64
C ASN A 602 -40.79 18.13 6.45
N LYS A 603 -41.33 17.25 7.30
CA LYS A 603 -42.54 17.46 8.13
C LYS A 603 -43.85 17.70 7.37
N MET A 604 -43.94 17.19 6.14
CA MET A 604 -45.13 17.08 5.30
C MET A 604 -45.37 15.60 5.02
N TYR A 605 -46.63 15.20 4.81
CA TYR A 605 -46.97 13.80 4.54
C TYR A 605 -46.99 13.56 3.03
N ASP A 606 -45.93 12.94 2.50
CA ASP A 606 -45.68 12.78 1.07
C ASP A 606 -46.04 11.37 0.56
N PHE A 607 -46.49 10.43 1.40
CA PHE A 607 -46.75 9.02 1.03
C PHE A 607 -47.70 8.87 -0.17
N VAL A 608 -48.77 9.67 -0.24
CA VAL A 608 -49.74 9.64 -1.34
C VAL A 608 -49.17 10.27 -2.61
N GLU A 609 -48.52 11.43 -2.52
CA GLU A 609 -47.92 12.11 -3.68
C GLU A 609 -46.72 11.35 -4.27
N SER A 610 -45.99 10.61 -3.44
CA SER A 610 -44.81 9.82 -3.80
C SER A 610 -45.12 8.40 -4.28
N GLU A 611 -46.40 8.01 -4.37
CA GLU A 611 -46.83 6.63 -4.66
C GLU A 611 -46.13 5.59 -3.75
N SER A 612 -46.12 5.86 -2.43
CA SER A 612 -45.42 5.09 -1.39
C SER A 612 -43.88 5.18 -1.39
N GLY A 613 -43.30 6.16 -2.09
CA GLY A 613 -41.85 6.40 -2.15
C GLY A 613 -41.24 7.16 -0.96
N ALA A 614 -42.05 7.87 -0.19
CA ALA A 614 -41.69 8.58 1.04
C ALA A 614 -42.71 8.30 2.13
N ASP A 615 -42.34 8.59 3.38
CA ASP A 615 -43.20 8.53 4.57
C ASP A 615 -43.95 7.21 4.73
N GLY A 616 -43.21 6.11 4.62
CA GLY A 616 -43.73 4.75 4.84
C GLY A 616 -44.20 4.53 6.28
N PRO A 617 -45.01 3.49 6.51
CA PRO A 617 -45.52 3.17 7.84
C PRO A 617 -44.40 2.81 8.83
N TYR A 618 -44.72 2.96 10.12
CA TYR A 618 -44.01 2.22 11.15
C TYR A 618 -44.31 0.73 11.00
N LEU A 619 -43.27 -0.09 11.12
CA LEU A 619 -43.37 -1.55 11.10
C LEU A 619 -43.15 -2.08 12.52
N GLY A 620 -43.88 -3.12 12.89
CA GLY A 620 -43.66 -3.85 14.15
C GLY A 620 -42.68 -5.01 13.99
N ASP A 621 -42.45 -5.74 15.09
CA ASP A 621 -41.50 -6.85 15.23
C ASP A 621 -41.69 -7.99 14.19
N ASP A 622 -42.88 -8.09 13.58
CA ASP A 622 -43.21 -9.10 12.56
C ASP A 622 -43.06 -8.59 11.11
N GLY A 623 -42.53 -7.37 10.94
CA GLY A 623 -42.35 -6.69 9.67
C GLY A 623 -43.64 -6.14 9.04
N ASN A 624 -44.80 -6.29 9.69
CA ASN A 624 -46.06 -5.71 9.22
C ASN A 624 -46.22 -4.27 9.71
N ALA A 625 -47.04 -3.48 9.02
CA ALA A 625 -47.38 -2.13 9.44
C ALA A 625 -48.09 -2.15 10.80
N VAL A 626 -47.70 -1.23 11.70
CA VAL A 626 -48.38 -1.01 12.98
C VAL A 626 -49.77 -0.44 12.69
N ILE A 627 -50.82 -1.18 13.04
CA ILE A 627 -52.22 -0.77 12.83
C ILE A 627 -53.12 -1.17 14.01
N ASP A 628 -54.23 -0.45 14.16
CA ASP A 628 -55.39 -0.88 14.96
C ASP A 628 -56.69 -0.48 14.21
N ASP A 629 -57.71 -1.34 14.21
CA ASP A 629 -58.94 -1.18 13.42
C ASP A 629 -60.21 -1.08 14.27
N ALA A 630 -61.17 -0.26 13.82
CA ALA A 630 -62.39 0.02 14.56
C ALA A 630 -63.62 0.15 13.64
N SER A 631 -64.78 -0.23 14.17
CA SER A 631 -66.07 0.09 13.56
C SER A 631 -66.45 1.54 13.89
N VAL A 632 -66.50 2.39 12.86
CA VAL A 632 -66.86 3.81 13.00
C VAL A 632 -68.24 4.06 12.41
N THR A 633 -69.17 4.54 13.24
CA THR A 633 -70.57 4.78 12.88
C THR A 633 -70.88 6.26 12.73
N VAL A 634 -71.64 6.62 11.70
CA VAL A 634 -71.99 8.02 11.43
C VAL A 634 -73.30 8.38 12.12
N SER A 635 -73.26 9.40 12.99
CA SER A 635 -74.41 9.80 13.83
C SER A 635 -75.53 10.50 13.05
N GLY A 636 -76.25 9.72 12.25
CA GLY A 636 -77.30 10.19 11.33
C GLY A 636 -78.48 10.91 12.01
N SER A 637 -78.62 12.20 11.69
CA SER A 637 -79.86 13.00 11.65
C SER A 637 -81.14 12.29 12.11
N MET A 638 -81.63 12.61 13.32
CA MET A 638 -82.95 12.15 13.78
C MET A 638 -84.08 12.59 12.83
N ASP A 639 -84.87 11.64 12.34
CA ASP A 639 -86.14 11.90 11.66
C ASP A 639 -87.09 12.75 12.54
N ASP A 640 -87.33 14.01 12.17
CA ASP A 640 -88.35 14.86 12.83
C ASP A 640 -89.76 14.47 12.37
N ASP A 641 -90.28 13.40 12.98
CA ASP A 641 -91.69 13.02 12.91
C ASP A 641 -92.46 13.41 14.19
N GLY A 642 -92.33 14.68 14.57
CA GLY A 642 -93.48 15.47 15.01
C GLY A 642 -93.69 15.69 16.51
N MET A 643 -93.63 16.96 16.93
CA MET A 643 -94.25 17.44 18.17
C MET A 643 -95.21 18.62 17.95
N SER A 644 -96.44 18.43 18.42
CA SER A 644 -97.51 19.43 18.36
C SER A 644 -97.56 20.29 19.64
N ASN A 645 -97.38 21.60 19.46
CA ASN A 645 -98.13 22.69 20.11
C ASN A 645 -97.85 23.06 21.60
N GLY A 646 -97.42 24.31 21.87
CA GLY A 646 -97.76 24.99 23.14
C GLY A 646 -96.96 26.23 23.60
N GLY A 647 -97.39 27.45 23.21
CA GLY A 647 -97.10 28.75 23.89
C GLY A 647 -95.86 29.53 23.42
N MET A 648 -95.95 30.81 22.97
CA MET A 648 -96.22 32.06 23.73
C MET A 648 -95.02 32.47 24.63
N ASP A 649 -94.41 33.66 24.56
CA ASP A 649 -94.71 34.98 23.94
C ASP A 649 -93.37 35.68 23.52
N ASP A 650 -93.24 36.34 22.35
CA ASP A 650 -93.39 37.79 22.05
C ASP A 650 -92.06 38.61 22.17
N ASP A 651 -92.02 39.80 21.52
CA ASP A 651 -90.90 40.76 21.36
C ASP A 651 -89.67 40.28 20.52
N GLY A 652 -89.29 40.84 19.36
CA GLY A 652 -89.86 41.93 18.54
C GLY A 652 -88.82 42.97 18.08
N MET A 653 -88.38 42.92 16.81
CA MET A 653 -88.01 44.06 15.91
C MET A 653 -87.13 43.64 14.71
N ASP A 654 -87.79 43.33 13.59
CA ASP A 654 -87.73 44.01 12.28
C ASP A 654 -86.47 44.79 11.84
N GLY A 655 -86.05 44.60 10.58
CA GLY A 655 -85.22 45.53 9.81
C GLY A 655 -84.10 44.89 8.97
N GLU A 656 -84.38 43.84 8.19
CA GLU A 656 -84.67 43.90 6.73
C GLU A 656 -83.53 44.34 5.79
N VAL A 657 -83.13 43.41 4.90
CA VAL A 657 -82.91 43.58 3.43
C VAL A 657 -81.69 44.42 2.99
N SER A 658 -80.88 44.11 1.97
CA SER A 658 -80.86 43.16 0.81
C SER A 658 -79.38 42.84 0.51
N ASP A 659 -78.96 41.61 0.20
CA ASP A 659 -79.13 40.84 -1.06
C ASP A 659 -78.10 41.19 -2.17
N ASP A 660 -77.86 40.22 -3.05
CA ASP A 660 -77.24 40.30 -4.38
C ASP A 660 -75.69 40.34 -4.59
N THR A 661 -75.19 39.14 -4.98
CA THR A 661 -74.46 38.79 -6.23
C THR A 661 -72.97 39.14 -6.52
N GLU A 662 -72.22 38.04 -6.75
CA GLU A 662 -71.38 37.72 -7.94
C GLU A 662 -70.01 38.38 -8.21
N SER A 663 -69.01 37.48 -8.37
CA SER A 663 -67.95 37.49 -9.40
C SER A 663 -66.87 38.58 -9.39
N SER A 664 -65.60 38.17 -9.45
CA SER A 664 -64.90 38.09 -10.75
C SER A 664 -63.51 37.46 -10.64
N ASP A 665 -63.18 36.71 -11.69
CA ASP A 665 -61.96 35.96 -11.98
C ASP A 665 -60.71 36.86 -12.17
N ASP A 666 -59.51 36.27 -12.14
CA ASP A 666 -58.46 36.61 -13.11
C ASP A 666 -57.60 35.38 -13.48
N ASP A 667 -57.23 35.28 -14.76
CA ASP A 667 -56.57 34.13 -15.40
C ASP A 667 -55.03 34.21 -15.38
N GLY A 668 -54.32 33.08 -15.50
CA GLY A 668 -52.85 33.08 -15.62
C GLY A 668 -52.14 31.77 -15.98
N ALA A 669 -52.41 31.19 -17.15
CA ALA A 669 -51.82 29.90 -17.57
C ALA A 669 -50.40 29.97 -18.22
N GLY A 670 -49.62 28.88 -18.18
CA GLY A 670 -48.34 28.77 -18.90
C GLY A 670 -47.63 27.39 -18.90
N PHE A 671 -47.86 26.58 -19.94
CA PHE A 671 -47.35 25.21 -20.17
C PHE A 671 -45.82 25.04 -20.38
N GLY A 672 -45.30 23.83 -20.13
CA GLY A 672 -44.13 23.27 -20.85
C GLY A 672 -43.61 21.92 -20.31
N ALA A 673 -43.55 20.85 -21.13
CA ALA A 673 -43.16 19.49 -20.68
C ALA A 673 -42.20 18.73 -21.63
N VAL A 674 -41.19 18.04 -21.06
CA VAL A 674 -40.43 16.82 -21.51
C VAL A 674 -39.33 16.48 -20.46
N GLY A 675 -38.93 15.23 -20.16
CA GLY A 675 -39.55 13.93 -20.46
C GLY A 675 -38.61 12.69 -20.54
N GLY A 676 -38.31 12.02 -19.41
CA GLY A 676 -37.72 10.65 -19.33
C GLY A 676 -36.20 10.55 -19.06
N VAL A 677 -35.61 9.44 -18.56
CA VAL A 677 -36.10 8.04 -18.34
C VAL A 677 -35.26 7.28 -17.25
N ALA A 678 -35.93 6.44 -16.43
CA ALA A 678 -35.50 5.19 -15.71
C ALA A 678 -34.64 5.18 -14.42
N GLY A 679 -35.02 4.23 -13.55
CA GLY A 679 -34.37 3.76 -12.31
C GLY A 679 -35.14 4.18 -11.04
N ILE A 680 -35.56 3.31 -10.11
CA ILE A 680 -35.57 1.84 -10.00
C ILE A 680 -36.91 1.46 -9.33
N GLY A 681 -37.59 0.38 -9.76
CA GLY A 681 -38.83 -0.09 -9.13
C GLY A 681 -38.56 -1.26 -8.18
N GLY A 682 -38.98 -1.18 -6.92
CA GLY A 682 -38.54 -2.13 -5.88
C GLY A 682 -39.45 -2.41 -4.67
N VAL A 683 -40.55 -1.68 -4.43
CA VAL A 683 -41.40 -1.90 -3.23
C VAL A 683 -42.90 -1.86 -3.54
N ALA A 684 -43.44 -2.93 -4.13
CA ALA A 684 -44.89 -3.03 -4.44
C ALA A 684 -45.45 -4.46 -4.35
N ALA A 685 -44.84 -5.34 -3.54
CA ALA A 685 -45.15 -6.77 -3.53
C ALA A 685 -45.06 -7.44 -2.14
N TYR A 686 -45.49 -6.77 -1.06
CA TYR A 686 -45.51 -7.37 0.29
C TYR A 686 -46.71 -6.96 1.16
N VAL A 687 -47.93 -7.29 0.72
CA VAL A 687 -49.14 -7.30 1.61
C VAL A 687 -49.91 -8.63 1.49
N TYR A 688 -49.62 -9.48 0.49
CA TYR A 688 -50.49 -10.61 0.14
C TYR A 688 -50.17 -11.94 0.89
N ARG A 689 -50.11 -11.92 2.23
CA ARG A 689 -50.19 -13.17 3.01
C ARG A 689 -50.71 -13.04 4.46
N ARG A 690 -52.00 -13.41 4.62
CA ARG A 690 -52.57 -14.16 5.77
C ARG A 690 -53.07 -13.36 6.98
N PHE A 691 -54.18 -12.65 6.80
CA PHE A 691 -55.19 -12.55 7.87
C PHE A 691 -55.72 -13.96 8.20
N GLY A 692 -55.49 -14.40 9.44
CA GLY A 692 -55.91 -15.71 9.93
C GLY A 692 -57.28 -15.66 10.57
N ILE A 693 -58.34 -15.92 9.80
CA ILE A 693 -59.69 -16.17 10.36
C ILE A 693 -59.99 -17.67 10.25
N GLU A 694 -60.03 -18.35 11.41
CA GLU A 694 -60.57 -19.70 11.52
C GLU A 694 -62.10 -19.66 11.39
N ALA A 695 -62.61 -20.21 10.29
CA ALA A 695 -64.04 -20.45 10.13
C ALA A 695 -64.43 -21.77 10.81
N ASP A 696 -65.02 -21.67 12.01
CA ASP A 696 -65.86 -22.74 12.57
C ASP A 696 -67.05 -22.99 11.63
N ASP A 697 -67.26 -24.23 11.19
CA ASP A 697 -68.54 -24.65 10.59
C ASP A 697 -68.92 -26.08 11.03
N GLU A 698 -69.94 -26.15 11.90
CA GLU A 698 -70.67 -27.39 12.20
C GLU A 698 -71.78 -27.61 11.14
N SER A 699 -71.58 -28.50 10.15
CA SER A 699 -72.52 -29.62 9.85
C SER A 699 -72.17 -30.54 8.67
#